data_AF-A0A439LXW5-F1
#
_entry.id   AF-A0A439LXW5-F1
#
_cell.length_a   1.000
_cell.length_b   1.000
_cell.length_c   1.000
_cell.angle_alpha   90.00
_cell.angle_beta   90.00
_cell.angle_gamma   90.00
#
_symmetry.space_group_name_H-M   'P 1'
#
loop_
_entity.id
_entity.type
_entity.pdbx_description
1 polymer ?
#
loop_
_entity_poly.entity_id
_entity_poly.type
_entity_poly.pdbx_seq_one_letter_code
_entity_poly.pdbx_strand_id
1 'polypeptide(L)'
;MSLDLSTVAHHPALEEIVDILCSKTQNTDRGFFRTEVAYFMAKMASTMRATIITKDRGEMPVNIYALALATSGYGKGHSVHIMEDEFLKDFKTRFMEDTFPVIADQNLWAIANNNAARNGTDQQEEYDKVSKEFRRYGAYPFTFDSGTVPAVKQLRQKLLMATCGGVNLQIDEIGSNLLSNAELLILFLELYDQGLVKQKLTKNTNDNERAEEREGKTPTNLLLFGTPSKLFDGSQTEDEFYSFLETGYARRCLFGYGQQNNRSAKNQTAEEIFKNLTQPQNEALVAKWARHFYALADPAIYGWKMEVPDAVSIALLAYRLECEKLAERMSDHEEIKKAELNHRYSKAIKLAGAYAFIDGSTEVLMEHLNSAIKLVEESGAAFQTILNREKTYVKLAKYITSVDTEVTHADLHEALPFYPKSNGPRNDMMMLATSWGYKKHMIIKKSFVDGIEFFKGETLKETDLSKIIVSYSNHWAYNYLPEEVPFENLEILIQHADYHWANHHFKGGHRAEENVLAGFNMIVLDVDGGASLAQAHDLLKEFKFLTYTTKRHTDEENRFRLMMPINYRLELDADEYKEFMNNIMAWLPFETDESANQRSKKWESFPRSFHYNLEGEILDVLSFIPKTSRNEAFKKSNQDLGSLDNLERWFAGRIANGNRNNQMIKYALCLVDAGWELTAVRDQVAAFNKKLSDGLSQQEIDSTVMVTVAKRYQKTP
;
A
#
# COMPACT_ATOMS: atom_id res chain seq x y z
N MET A 1 4.99 -23.43 -19.04
CA MET A 1 6.10 -23.60 -20.00
C MET A 1 7.36 -23.21 -19.25
N SER A 2 8.44 -23.99 -19.31
CA SER A 2 9.75 -23.56 -18.79
C SER A 2 10.40 -22.55 -19.75
N LEU A 3 9.64 -21.55 -20.20
CA LEU A 3 10.16 -20.48 -21.04
C LEU A 3 10.96 -19.59 -20.09
N ASP A 4 12.27 -19.75 -20.11
CA ASP A 4 13.16 -18.89 -19.36
C ASP A 4 13.16 -17.50 -20.03
N LEU A 5 12.29 -16.63 -19.53
CA LEU A 5 12.14 -15.26 -19.99
C LEU A 5 13.43 -14.46 -19.86
N SER A 6 14.42 -14.89 -19.07
CA SER A 6 15.72 -14.22 -19.03
C SER A 6 16.52 -14.36 -20.33
N THR A 7 16.20 -15.38 -21.14
CA THR A 7 16.87 -15.66 -22.43
C THR A 7 16.10 -15.12 -23.63
N VAL A 8 14.86 -14.69 -23.44
CA VAL A 8 14.00 -14.15 -24.50
C VAL A 8 14.33 -12.67 -24.73
N ALA A 9 14.75 -12.34 -25.95
CA ALA A 9 14.91 -10.96 -26.38
C ALA A 9 13.55 -10.30 -26.65
N HIS A 10 13.48 -9.00 -26.38
CA HIS A 10 12.38 -8.16 -26.85
C HIS A 10 12.47 -7.94 -28.37
N HIS A 11 11.35 -7.56 -28.98
CA HIS A 11 11.27 -7.29 -30.41
C HIS A 11 12.27 -6.20 -30.82
N PRO A 12 13.06 -6.37 -31.90
CA PRO A 12 14.09 -5.40 -32.28
C PRO A 12 13.56 -3.98 -32.46
N ALA A 13 12.42 -3.83 -33.14
CA ALA A 13 11.77 -2.53 -33.30
C ALA A 13 11.39 -1.88 -31.97
N LEU A 14 11.01 -2.69 -30.97
CA LEU A 14 10.59 -2.17 -29.68
C LEU A 14 11.79 -1.68 -28.88
N GLU A 15 12.86 -2.48 -28.78
CA GLU A 15 14.05 -2.08 -28.02
C GLU A 15 14.82 -0.93 -28.66
N GLU A 16 15.00 -0.92 -29.99
CA GLU A 16 15.71 0.15 -30.68
C GLU A 16 14.99 1.51 -30.51
N ILE A 17 13.65 1.52 -30.55
CA ILE A 17 12.87 2.73 -30.31
C ILE A 17 12.95 3.14 -28.84
N VAL A 18 12.85 2.19 -27.91
CA VAL A 18 12.98 2.47 -26.47
C VAL A 18 14.36 3.02 -26.13
N ASP A 19 15.43 2.54 -26.76
CA ASP A 19 16.78 3.11 -26.61
C ASP A 19 16.83 4.59 -26.98
N ILE A 20 16.18 4.97 -28.07
CA ILE A 20 16.09 6.37 -28.51
C ILE A 20 15.27 7.19 -27.52
N LEU A 21 14.13 6.67 -27.05
CA LEU A 21 13.30 7.35 -26.04
C LEU A 21 14.09 7.56 -24.75
N CYS A 22 14.80 6.54 -24.26
CA CYS A 22 15.69 6.62 -23.11
C CYS A 22 16.77 7.70 -23.31
N SER A 23 17.42 7.72 -24.47
CA SER A 23 18.47 8.69 -24.80
C SER A 23 17.93 10.13 -24.82
N LYS A 24 16.79 10.36 -25.51
CA LYS A 24 16.20 11.70 -25.65
C LYS A 24 15.57 12.23 -24.37
N THR A 25 14.99 11.36 -23.56
CA THR A 25 14.39 11.72 -22.26
C THR A 25 15.40 11.71 -21.11
N GLN A 26 16.65 11.28 -21.36
CA GLN A 26 17.70 11.09 -20.35
C GLN A 26 17.26 10.17 -19.21
N ASN A 27 16.52 9.11 -19.56
CA ASN A 27 15.91 8.21 -18.60
C ASN A 27 16.28 6.76 -18.92
N THR A 28 16.80 6.05 -17.92
CA THR A 28 17.26 4.67 -18.07
C THR A 28 16.18 3.64 -17.75
N ASP A 29 15.06 4.05 -17.14
CA ASP A 29 13.94 3.16 -16.88
C ASP A 29 13.11 2.95 -18.16
N ARG A 30 12.90 1.69 -18.51
CA ARG A 30 12.34 1.27 -19.81
C ARG A 30 10.88 0.85 -19.69
N GLY A 31 10.39 0.55 -18.47
CA GLY A 31 9.08 -0.08 -18.26
C GLY A 31 7.93 0.73 -18.86
N PHE A 32 7.93 2.04 -18.64
CA PHE A 32 6.96 2.96 -19.23
C PHE A 32 7.06 2.98 -20.77
N PHE A 33 8.26 3.18 -21.32
CA PHE A 33 8.48 3.37 -22.76
C PHE A 33 8.17 2.10 -23.56
N ARG A 34 8.47 0.90 -23.05
CA ARG A 34 8.13 -0.35 -23.74
C ARG A 34 6.62 -0.50 -23.92
N THR A 35 5.83 -0.22 -22.88
CA THR A 35 4.37 -0.25 -22.95
C THR A 35 3.83 0.81 -23.92
N GLU A 36 4.41 2.00 -23.91
CA GLU A 36 4.08 3.09 -24.85
C GLU A 36 4.35 2.70 -26.31
N VAL A 37 5.53 2.16 -26.62
CA VAL A 37 5.91 1.75 -27.98
C VAL A 37 5.03 0.60 -28.47
N ALA A 38 4.70 -0.37 -27.62
CA ALA A 38 3.77 -1.45 -27.94
C ALA A 38 2.38 -0.93 -28.34
N TYR A 39 1.88 0.11 -27.68
CA TYR A 39 0.64 0.79 -28.07
C TYR A 39 0.74 1.37 -29.48
N PHE A 40 1.81 2.09 -29.81
CA PHE A 40 1.97 2.72 -31.14
C PHE A 40 2.11 1.70 -32.26
N MET A 41 2.79 0.57 -32.02
CA MET A 41 2.86 -0.53 -32.99
C MET A 41 1.48 -1.12 -33.28
N ALA A 42 0.70 -1.38 -32.24
CA ALA A 42 -0.66 -1.87 -32.39
C ALA A 42 -1.59 -0.83 -33.04
N LYS A 43 -1.41 0.45 -32.75
CA LYS A 43 -2.13 1.55 -33.40
C LYS A 43 -1.93 1.53 -34.91
N MET A 44 -0.70 1.40 -35.40
CA MET A 44 -0.43 1.26 -36.84
C MET A 44 -1.12 0.04 -37.44
N ALA A 45 -0.93 -1.14 -36.83
CA ALA A 45 -1.52 -2.39 -37.30
C ALA A 45 -3.06 -2.31 -37.37
N SER A 46 -3.68 -1.80 -36.31
CA SER A 46 -5.14 -1.64 -36.22
C SER A 46 -5.71 -0.65 -37.25
N THR A 47 -4.99 0.44 -37.53
CA THR A 47 -5.37 1.45 -38.51
C THR A 47 -5.37 0.85 -39.92
N MET A 48 -4.44 -0.06 -40.20
CA MET A 48 -4.39 -0.84 -41.43
C MET A 48 -5.32 -2.08 -41.43
N ARG A 49 -6.13 -2.27 -40.38
CA ARG A 49 -7.03 -3.43 -40.17
C ARG A 49 -6.32 -4.78 -40.19
N ALA A 50 -5.10 -4.81 -39.65
CA ALA A 50 -4.38 -6.05 -39.46
C ALA A 50 -5.19 -7.02 -38.57
N THR A 51 -5.29 -8.26 -39.00
CA THR A 51 -6.13 -9.30 -38.38
C THR A 51 -5.32 -10.57 -38.15
N ILE A 52 -5.44 -11.13 -36.94
CA ILE A 52 -4.86 -12.40 -36.56
C ILE A 52 -5.87 -13.50 -36.86
N ILE A 53 -5.45 -14.55 -37.57
CA ILE A 53 -6.28 -15.69 -37.96
C ILE A 53 -5.86 -16.91 -37.14
N THR A 54 -6.73 -17.31 -36.22
CA THR A 54 -6.53 -18.49 -35.38
C THR A 54 -7.47 -19.60 -35.81
N LYS A 55 -7.02 -20.86 -35.72
CA LYS A 55 -7.88 -22.02 -36.04
C LYS A 55 -8.98 -22.25 -35.00
N ASP A 56 -8.74 -21.89 -33.74
CA ASP A 56 -9.66 -22.13 -32.62
C ASP A 56 -10.66 -20.99 -32.38
N ARG A 57 -10.29 -19.72 -32.64
CA ARG A 57 -11.12 -18.54 -32.33
C ARG A 57 -11.51 -17.70 -33.54
N GLY A 58 -11.01 -18.05 -34.74
CA GLY A 58 -11.25 -17.30 -35.97
C GLY A 58 -10.46 -16.00 -36.04
N GLU A 59 -11.07 -14.98 -36.66
CA GLU A 59 -10.45 -13.68 -36.92
C GLU A 59 -10.55 -12.72 -35.73
N MET A 60 -9.41 -12.19 -35.31
CA MET A 60 -9.28 -11.24 -34.21
C MET A 60 -8.52 -9.98 -34.66
N PRO A 61 -9.02 -8.77 -34.37
CA PRO A 61 -8.29 -7.55 -34.69
C PRO A 61 -7.02 -7.42 -33.85
N VAL A 62 -5.97 -6.85 -34.44
CA VAL A 62 -4.81 -6.35 -33.68
C VAL A 62 -5.20 -5.02 -33.04
N ASN A 63 -5.16 -4.97 -31.71
CA ASN A 63 -5.34 -3.74 -30.95
C ASN A 63 -4.79 -3.87 -29.51
N ILE A 64 -4.35 -2.77 -28.92
CA ILE A 64 -3.77 -2.76 -27.57
C ILE A 64 -4.38 -1.63 -26.74
N TYR A 65 -4.74 -1.96 -25.50
CA TYR A 65 -4.96 -0.99 -24.42
C TYR A 65 -3.72 -0.98 -23.53
N ALA A 66 -3.27 0.20 -23.16
CA ALA A 66 -2.08 0.43 -22.38
C ALA A 66 -2.35 1.45 -21.29
N LEU A 67 -1.88 1.17 -20.07
CA LEU A 67 -1.87 2.10 -18.96
C LEU A 67 -0.43 2.25 -18.47
N ALA A 68 0.16 3.42 -18.66
CA ALA A 68 1.55 3.70 -18.34
C ALA A 68 1.64 4.83 -17.30
N LEU A 69 2.11 4.54 -16.10
CA LEU A 69 2.26 5.53 -15.04
C LEU A 69 3.72 5.80 -14.75
N ALA A 70 4.09 7.07 -14.63
CA ALA A 70 5.43 7.43 -14.19
C ALA A 70 5.46 8.71 -13.37
N THR A 71 6.50 8.86 -12.54
CA THR A 71 6.70 10.05 -11.70
C THR A 71 6.72 11.35 -12.54
N SER A 72 6.44 12.49 -11.89
CA SER A 72 6.63 13.78 -12.57
C SER A 72 8.09 13.95 -12.99
N GLY A 73 8.35 14.59 -14.14
CA GLY A 73 9.70 14.73 -14.69
C GLY A 73 10.28 13.50 -15.41
N TYR A 74 9.54 12.39 -15.51
CA TYR A 74 10.00 11.17 -16.19
C TYR A 74 10.21 11.31 -17.71
N GLY A 75 9.56 12.29 -18.34
CA GLY A 75 9.56 12.47 -19.81
C GLY A 75 8.33 11.92 -20.53
N LYS A 76 7.21 11.64 -19.83
CA LYS A 76 5.98 11.02 -20.37
C LYS A 76 5.43 11.68 -21.63
N GLY A 77 5.13 12.99 -21.55
CA GLY A 77 4.60 13.72 -22.71
C GLY A 77 5.66 13.90 -23.81
N HIS A 78 6.94 13.99 -23.43
CA HIS A 78 8.02 14.12 -24.39
C HIS A 78 8.23 12.84 -25.21
N SER A 79 8.15 11.66 -24.59
CA SER A 79 8.25 10.38 -25.31
C SER A 79 7.08 10.18 -26.28
N VAL A 80 5.85 10.50 -25.85
CA VAL A 80 4.67 10.44 -26.72
C VAL A 80 4.84 11.37 -27.92
N HIS A 81 5.33 12.58 -27.70
CA HIS A 81 5.61 13.53 -28.78
C HIS A 81 6.68 13.02 -29.76
N ILE A 82 7.75 12.40 -29.27
CA ILE A 82 8.78 11.77 -30.13
C ILE A 82 8.15 10.65 -30.97
N MET A 83 7.31 9.80 -30.38
CA MET A 83 6.62 8.73 -31.09
C MET A 83 5.71 9.28 -32.20
N GLU A 84 4.97 10.36 -31.93
CA GLU A 84 4.04 10.95 -32.88
C GLU A 84 4.72 11.72 -34.01
N ASP A 85 5.71 12.56 -33.68
CA ASP A 85 6.26 13.54 -34.61
C ASP A 85 7.53 13.07 -35.34
N GLU A 86 8.24 12.09 -34.78
CA GLU A 86 9.46 11.56 -35.40
C GLU A 86 9.26 10.19 -36.03
N PHE A 87 8.58 9.27 -35.35
CA PHE A 87 8.39 7.90 -35.85
C PHE A 87 7.11 7.74 -36.67
N LEU A 88 5.97 8.21 -36.15
CA LEU A 88 4.64 7.94 -36.73
C LEU A 88 4.20 8.97 -37.76
N LYS A 89 4.83 10.15 -37.81
CA LYS A 89 4.42 11.28 -38.65
C LYS A 89 4.22 10.88 -40.11
N ASP A 90 5.21 10.24 -40.71
CA ASP A 90 5.16 9.87 -42.13
C ASP A 90 4.15 8.75 -42.41
N PHE A 91 3.99 7.78 -41.50
CA PHE A 91 2.90 6.80 -41.55
C PHE A 91 1.54 7.49 -41.54
N LYS A 92 1.32 8.42 -40.60
CA LYS A 92 0.06 9.15 -40.44
C LYS A 92 -0.24 10.00 -41.67
N THR A 93 0.74 10.75 -42.18
CA THR A 93 0.58 11.58 -43.38
C THR A 93 0.17 10.71 -44.57
N ARG A 94 0.92 9.64 -44.85
CA ARG A 94 0.59 8.73 -45.95
C ARG A 94 -0.79 8.12 -45.77
N PHE A 95 -1.09 7.62 -44.57
CA PHE A 95 -2.39 7.01 -44.30
C PHE A 95 -3.54 7.98 -44.51
N MET A 96 -3.44 9.22 -44.01
CA MET A 96 -4.52 10.20 -44.07
C MET A 96 -4.70 10.82 -45.46
N GLU A 97 -3.61 10.99 -46.22
CA GLU A 97 -3.63 11.69 -47.51
C GLU A 97 -3.77 10.76 -48.71
N ASP A 98 -3.36 9.49 -48.59
CA ASP A 98 -3.37 8.50 -49.68
C ASP A 98 -4.26 7.30 -49.33
N THR A 99 -3.88 6.52 -48.31
CA THR A 99 -4.49 5.23 -48.00
C THR A 99 -5.96 5.31 -47.63
N PHE A 100 -6.31 6.16 -46.68
CA PHE A 100 -7.67 6.29 -46.20
C PHE A 100 -8.61 6.79 -47.31
N PRO A 101 -8.29 7.86 -48.07
CA PRO A 101 -9.10 8.26 -49.22
C PRO A 101 -9.27 7.15 -50.27
N VAL A 102 -8.19 6.46 -50.66
CA VAL A 102 -8.22 5.42 -51.70
C VAL A 102 -9.08 4.25 -51.27
N ILE A 103 -8.84 3.69 -50.09
CA ILE A 103 -9.57 2.52 -49.59
C ILE A 103 -11.04 2.88 -49.30
N ALA A 104 -11.29 4.07 -48.74
CA ALA A 104 -12.65 4.53 -48.51
C ALA A 104 -13.42 4.66 -49.82
N ASP A 105 -12.88 5.34 -50.82
CA ASP A 105 -13.56 5.53 -52.11
C ASP A 105 -13.90 4.19 -52.79
N GLN A 106 -12.95 3.26 -52.84
CA GLN A 106 -13.16 1.91 -53.36
C GLN A 106 -14.32 1.19 -52.64
N ASN A 107 -14.39 1.30 -51.31
CA ASN A 107 -15.43 0.65 -50.54
C ASN A 107 -16.79 1.38 -50.65
N LEU A 108 -16.81 2.71 -50.78
CA LEU A 108 -18.05 3.47 -51.03
C LEU A 108 -18.66 3.04 -52.39
N TRP A 109 -17.84 2.82 -53.41
CA TRP A 109 -18.27 2.23 -54.69
C TRP A 109 -18.81 0.80 -54.52
N ALA A 110 -18.14 -0.04 -53.73
CA ALA A 110 -18.62 -1.40 -53.45
C ALA A 110 -20.01 -1.39 -52.77
N ILE A 111 -20.20 -0.49 -51.79
CA ILE A 111 -21.50 -0.29 -51.13
C ILE A 111 -22.55 0.21 -52.13
N ALA A 112 -22.22 1.23 -52.94
CA ALA A 112 -23.12 1.79 -53.94
C ALA A 112 -23.58 0.77 -54.97
N ASN A 113 -22.65 -0.06 -55.47
CA ASN A 113 -22.95 -1.13 -56.43
C ASN A 113 -23.88 -2.19 -55.84
N ASN A 114 -23.67 -2.57 -54.58
CA ASN A 114 -24.56 -3.50 -53.88
C ASN A 114 -25.96 -2.89 -53.66
N ASN A 115 -26.04 -1.61 -53.29
CA ASN A 115 -27.31 -0.90 -53.12
C ASN A 115 -28.06 -0.75 -54.44
N ALA A 116 -27.37 -0.38 -55.53
CA ALA A 116 -27.94 -0.26 -56.87
C ALA A 116 -28.50 -1.59 -57.37
N ALA A 117 -27.75 -2.68 -57.18
CA ALA A 117 -28.21 -4.03 -57.52
C ALA A 117 -29.44 -4.46 -56.71
N ARG A 118 -29.50 -4.11 -55.42
CA ARG A 118 -30.64 -4.40 -54.53
C ARG A 118 -31.88 -3.57 -54.87
N ASN A 119 -31.70 -2.29 -55.16
CA ASN A 119 -32.78 -1.31 -55.28
C ASN A 119 -33.24 -1.09 -56.73
N GLY A 120 -32.50 -1.59 -57.73
CA GLY A 120 -32.75 -1.33 -59.15
C GLY A 120 -32.51 0.13 -59.55
N THR A 121 -31.62 0.83 -58.84
CA THR A 121 -31.28 2.25 -59.05
C THR A 121 -29.94 2.40 -59.77
N ASP A 122 -29.63 3.62 -60.23
CA ASP A 122 -28.36 3.94 -60.87
C ASP A 122 -27.19 3.91 -59.87
N GLN A 123 -26.03 3.40 -60.31
CA GLN A 123 -24.84 3.25 -59.47
C GLN A 123 -24.26 4.61 -59.02
N GLN A 124 -24.28 5.62 -59.90
CA GLN A 124 -23.77 6.95 -59.57
C GLN A 124 -24.68 7.64 -58.55
N GLU A 125 -26.00 7.52 -58.70
CA GLU A 125 -26.95 8.06 -57.73
C GLU A 125 -26.79 7.43 -56.33
N GLU A 126 -26.56 6.12 -56.25
CA GLU A 126 -26.28 5.45 -54.97
C GLU A 126 -24.91 5.85 -54.40
N TYR A 127 -23.89 6.01 -55.24
CA TYR A 127 -22.58 6.48 -54.81
C TYR A 127 -22.66 7.90 -54.23
N ASP A 128 -23.40 8.81 -54.86
CA ASP A 128 -23.56 10.18 -54.37
C ASP A 128 -24.27 10.22 -53.00
N LYS A 129 -25.27 9.35 -52.78
CA LYS A 129 -25.95 9.19 -51.48
C LYS A 129 -24.98 8.68 -50.40
N VAL A 130 -24.27 7.60 -50.69
CA VAL A 130 -23.31 6.94 -49.78
C VAL A 130 -22.15 7.89 -49.46
N SER A 131 -21.64 8.63 -50.44
CA SER A 131 -20.61 9.65 -50.27
C SER A 131 -21.08 10.82 -49.40
N LYS A 132 -22.33 11.27 -49.57
CA LYS A 132 -22.93 12.31 -48.72
C LYS A 132 -23.08 11.84 -47.28
N GLU A 133 -23.52 10.60 -47.06
CA GLU A 133 -23.58 9.97 -45.73
C GLU A 133 -22.18 9.91 -45.10
N PHE A 134 -21.18 9.44 -45.83
CA PHE A 134 -19.79 9.33 -45.36
C PHE A 134 -19.20 10.67 -44.91
N ARG A 135 -19.49 11.75 -45.64
CA ARG A 135 -19.06 13.12 -45.30
C ARG A 135 -19.79 13.66 -44.07
N ARG A 136 -21.06 13.29 -43.85
CA ARG A 136 -21.86 13.71 -42.68
C ARG A 136 -21.28 13.22 -41.35
N TYR A 137 -20.49 12.14 -41.36
CA TYR A 137 -19.82 11.64 -40.16
C TYR A 137 -18.59 12.47 -39.72
N GLY A 138 -18.24 13.54 -40.44
CA GLY A 138 -17.11 14.41 -40.11
C GLY A 138 -15.77 13.89 -40.61
N ALA A 139 -14.69 14.64 -40.36
CA ALA A 139 -13.34 14.20 -40.67
C ALA A 139 -12.90 13.08 -39.71
N TYR A 140 -11.97 12.22 -40.15
CA TYR A 140 -11.42 11.18 -39.28
C TYR A 140 -10.32 11.76 -38.37
N PRO A 141 -10.52 11.87 -37.04
CA PRO A 141 -9.42 12.16 -36.14
C PRO A 141 -8.55 10.91 -36.00
N PHE A 142 -7.31 10.97 -36.48
CA PHE A 142 -6.35 9.88 -36.33
C PHE A 142 -6.14 9.49 -34.85
N THR A 143 -6.28 10.46 -33.94
CA THR A 143 -6.16 10.33 -32.48
C THR A 143 -6.98 11.42 -31.80
N PHE A 144 -7.56 11.12 -30.65
CA PHE A 144 -8.26 12.08 -29.79
C PHE A 144 -8.02 11.77 -28.31
N ASP A 145 -8.22 12.76 -27.44
CA ASP A 145 -7.95 12.68 -25.99
C ASP A 145 -9.21 12.64 -25.12
N SER A 146 -10.36 12.96 -25.71
CA SER A 146 -11.64 13.10 -25.04
C SER A 146 -12.78 13.04 -26.06
N GLY A 147 -14.00 12.75 -25.60
CA GLY A 147 -15.16 12.68 -26.48
C GLY A 147 -16.40 12.12 -25.81
N THR A 148 -17.50 12.07 -26.56
CA THR A 148 -18.77 11.51 -26.10
C THR A 148 -19.04 10.15 -26.75
N VAL A 149 -19.81 9.29 -26.07
CA VAL A 149 -20.21 7.97 -26.60
C VAL A 149 -20.87 8.06 -27.99
N PRO A 150 -21.79 9.02 -28.27
CA PRO A 150 -22.35 9.20 -29.61
C PRO A 150 -21.30 9.54 -30.68
N ALA A 151 -20.33 10.40 -30.36
CA ALA A 151 -19.27 10.79 -31.30
C ALA A 151 -18.38 9.59 -31.69
N VAL A 152 -18.04 8.72 -30.73
CA VAL A 152 -17.29 7.48 -31.04
C VAL A 152 -18.12 6.52 -31.89
N LYS A 153 -19.42 6.37 -31.61
CA LYS A 153 -20.32 5.53 -32.43
C LYS A 153 -20.45 6.09 -33.85
N GLN A 154 -20.48 7.41 -34.02
CA GLN A 154 -20.50 8.10 -35.31
C GLN A 154 -19.20 7.87 -36.08
N LEU A 155 -18.05 8.05 -35.42
CA LEU A 155 -16.74 7.74 -35.98
C LEU A 155 -16.66 6.27 -36.44
N ARG A 156 -17.19 5.36 -35.63
CA ARG A 156 -17.22 3.93 -35.97
C ARG A 156 -17.99 3.68 -37.27
N GLN A 157 -19.13 4.33 -37.50
CA GLN A 157 -19.86 4.22 -38.76
C GLN A 157 -19.03 4.71 -39.96
N LYS A 158 -18.33 5.83 -39.81
CA LYS A 158 -17.39 6.31 -40.83
C LYS A 158 -16.32 5.27 -41.17
N LEU A 159 -15.70 4.68 -40.15
CA LEU A 159 -14.64 3.67 -40.32
C LEU A 159 -15.16 2.34 -40.88
N LEU A 160 -16.43 2.00 -40.65
CA LEU A 160 -17.07 0.85 -41.29
C LEU A 160 -17.36 1.10 -42.78
N MET A 161 -17.75 2.32 -43.14
CA MET A 161 -17.90 2.71 -44.55
C MET A 161 -16.57 2.81 -45.28
N ALA A 162 -15.51 3.24 -44.59
CA ALA A 162 -14.17 3.30 -45.16
C ALA A 162 -13.46 1.93 -45.20
N THR A 163 -13.95 0.97 -44.41
CA THR A 163 -13.34 -0.33 -44.05
C THR A 163 -11.91 -0.27 -43.49
N CYS A 164 -11.20 0.86 -43.54
CA CYS A 164 -9.92 1.11 -42.91
C CYS A 164 -9.99 2.05 -41.69
N GLY A 165 -8.89 2.19 -40.96
CA GLY A 165 -8.75 3.05 -39.77
C GLY A 165 -9.21 2.39 -38.46
N GLY A 166 -8.75 2.96 -37.34
CA GLY A 166 -9.06 2.52 -35.97
C GLY A 166 -9.52 3.65 -35.06
N VAL A 167 -10.17 3.33 -33.94
CA VAL A 167 -10.54 4.33 -32.93
C VAL A 167 -9.41 4.43 -31.91
N ASN A 168 -8.68 5.55 -31.92
CA ASN A 168 -7.46 5.71 -31.12
C ASN A 168 -7.64 6.80 -30.06
N LEU A 169 -7.79 6.39 -28.81
CA LEU A 169 -7.92 7.27 -27.64
C LEU A 169 -6.59 7.35 -26.89
N GLN A 170 -6.10 8.56 -26.63
CA GLN A 170 -4.87 8.83 -25.87
C GLN A 170 -5.16 9.88 -24.80
N ILE A 171 -5.19 9.46 -23.53
CA ILE A 171 -5.48 10.35 -22.40
C ILE A 171 -4.19 10.58 -21.61
N ASP A 172 -3.69 11.82 -21.66
CA ASP A 172 -2.63 12.30 -20.77
C ASP A 172 -3.20 12.64 -19.38
N GLU A 173 -2.33 12.66 -18.38
CA GLU A 173 -2.62 12.91 -16.97
C GLU A 173 -3.90 12.21 -16.51
N ILE A 174 -3.96 10.89 -16.74
CA ILE A 174 -5.15 10.07 -16.45
C ILE A 174 -5.67 10.26 -15.03
N GLY A 175 -4.82 10.52 -14.03
CA GLY A 175 -5.26 10.83 -12.67
C GLY A 175 -6.19 12.06 -12.59
N SER A 176 -6.01 13.06 -13.46
CA SER A 176 -6.88 14.22 -13.53
C SER A 176 -8.05 14.06 -14.51
N ASN A 177 -7.88 13.23 -15.54
CA ASN A 177 -8.85 13.07 -16.63
C ASN A 177 -9.73 11.81 -16.54
N LEU A 178 -9.54 10.95 -15.53
CA LEU A 178 -10.27 9.69 -15.36
C LEU A 178 -11.78 9.93 -15.26
N LEU A 179 -12.20 10.77 -14.30
CA LEU A 179 -13.61 10.98 -13.99
C LEU A 179 -14.36 11.66 -15.14
N SER A 180 -13.74 12.64 -15.81
CA SER A 180 -14.35 13.33 -16.95
C SER A 180 -14.52 12.44 -18.18
N ASN A 181 -13.79 11.33 -18.27
CA ASN A 181 -13.85 10.39 -19.40
C ASN A 181 -14.46 9.03 -19.01
N ALA A 182 -15.07 8.89 -17.83
CA ALA A 182 -15.55 7.61 -17.32
C ALA A 182 -16.53 6.91 -18.28
N GLU A 183 -17.53 7.62 -18.82
CA GLU A 183 -18.48 7.05 -19.79
C GLU A 183 -17.80 6.52 -21.07
N LEU A 184 -16.79 7.25 -21.53
CA LEU A 184 -16.02 6.87 -22.70
C LEU A 184 -15.16 5.63 -22.42
N LEU A 185 -14.55 5.56 -21.24
CA LEU A 185 -13.78 4.39 -20.80
C LEU A 185 -14.68 3.15 -20.64
N ILE A 186 -15.93 3.29 -20.19
CA ILE A 186 -16.90 2.19 -20.16
C ILE A 186 -17.17 1.67 -21.58
N LEU A 187 -17.42 2.55 -22.55
CA LEU A 187 -17.62 2.17 -23.95
C LEU A 187 -16.40 1.41 -24.51
N PHE A 188 -15.19 1.82 -24.16
CA PHE A 188 -13.96 1.16 -24.62
C PHE A 188 -13.82 -0.27 -24.09
N LEU A 189 -14.39 -0.60 -22.92
CA LEU A 189 -14.42 -1.99 -22.43
C LEU A 189 -15.27 -2.92 -23.30
N GLU A 190 -16.35 -2.41 -23.89
CA GLU A 190 -17.19 -3.16 -24.85
C GLU A 190 -16.47 -3.35 -26.20
N LEU A 191 -15.75 -2.31 -26.64
CA LEU A 191 -15.10 -2.29 -27.95
C LEU A 191 -13.83 -3.15 -28.03
N TYR A 192 -13.13 -3.42 -26.93
CA TYR A 192 -11.79 -4.01 -26.97
C TYR A 192 -11.68 -5.34 -27.71
N ASP A 193 -12.61 -6.27 -27.47
CA ASP A 193 -12.44 -7.66 -27.88
C ASP A 193 -12.52 -7.79 -29.41
N GLN A 194 -13.62 -7.30 -29.99
CA GLN A 194 -13.93 -7.44 -31.42
C GLN A 194 -14.26 -6.10 -32.10
N GLY A 195 -14.23 -4.96 -31.40
CA GLY A 195 -14.60 -3.66 -31.99
C GLY A 195 -16.10 -3.51 -32.26
N LEU A 196 -16.92 -4.24 -31.50
CA LEU A 196 -18.37 -4.30 -31.65
C LEU A 196 -19.05 -3.50 -30.53
N VAL A 197 -20.08 -2.73 -30.89
CA VAL A 197 -20.94 -2.04 -29.93
C VAL A 197 -22.34 -1.92 -30.51
N LYS A 198 -23.36 -2.03 -29.66
CA LYS A 198 -24.76 -1.84 -30.04
C LYS A 198 -25.12 -0.36 -30.10
N GLN A 199 -25.92 0.03 -31.08
CA GLN A 199 -26.46 1.39 -31.15
C GLN A 199 -27.50 1.60 -30.05
N LYS A 200 -27.52 2.82 -29.46
CA LYS A 200 -28.61 3.20 -28.56
C LYS A 200 -29.80 3.62 -29.42
N LEU A 201 -30.97 3.07 -29.14
CA LEU A 201 -32.18 3.45 -29.88
C LEU A 201 -32.58 4.88 -29.51
N THR A 202 -32.46 5.80 -30.46
CA THR A 202 -32.90 7.20 -30.32
C THR A 202 -34.09 7.47 -31.24
N LYS A 203 -34.90 8.48 -30.88
CA LYS A 203 -36.00 8.94 -31.74
C LYS A 203 -35.41 9.50 -33.03
N ASN A 204 -35.95 9.06 -34.17
CA ASN A 204 -35.55 9.57 -35.48
C ASN A 204 -36.14 10.98 -35.66
N THR A 205 -35.31 12.00 -35.77
CA THR A 205 -35.71 13.39 -36.01
C THR A 205 -34.87 14.00 -37.13
N ASN A 206 -35.28 15.13 -37.70
CA ASN A 206 -34.49 15.83 -38.72
C ASN A 206 -33.09 16.23 -38.20
N ASP A 207 -32.98 16.51 -36.90
CA ASP A 207 -31.70 16.84 -36.25
C ASP A 207 -30.89 15.59 -35.83
N ASN A 208 -31.52 14.41 -35.77
CA ASN A 208 -30.92 13.13 -35.37
C ASN A 208 -31.47 11.99 -36.23
N GLU A 209 -31.08 12.00 -37.50
CA GLU A 209 -31.41 10.92 -38.42
C GLU A 209 -30.60 9.66 -38.10
N ARG A 210 -31.30 8.55 -37.85
CA ARG A 210 -30.67 7.24 -37.71
C ARG A 210 -30.14 6.80 -39.07
N ALA A 211 -28.84 6.50 -39.12
CA ALA A 211 -28.22 5.90 -40.27
C ALA A 211 -28.58 4.42 -40.41
N GLU A 212 -28.38 3.86 -41.60
CA GLU A 212 -28.44 2.42 -41.82
C GLU A 212 -27.37 1.74 -40.96
N GLU A 213 -27.77 0.74 -40.18
CA GLU A 213 -26.83 0.03 -39.31
C GLU A 213 -25.90 -0.82 -40.17
N ARG A 214 -24.60 -0.58 -40.08
CA ARG A 214 -23.58 -1.40 -40.71
C ARG A 214 -22.97 -2.35 -39.70
N GLU A 215 -23.05 -3.64 -40.01
CA GLU A 215 -22.37 -4.66 -39.24
C GLU A 215 -20.87 -4.63 -39.54
N GLY A 216 -20.06 -4.84 -38.50
CA GLY A 216 -18.63 -4.94 -38.65
C GLY A 216 -17.87 -4.52 -37.40
N LYS A 217 -16.61 -4.97 -37.41
CA LYS A 217 -15.63 -4.74 -36.35
C LYS A 217 -14.93 -3.42 -36.60
N THR A 218 -14.56 -2.69 -35.55
CA THR A 218 -13.66 -1.53 -35.65
C THR A 218 -12.65 -1.60 -34.53
N PRO A 219 -11.37 -1.86 -34.83
CA PRO A 219 -10.37 -2.02 -33.79
C PRO A 219 -10.18 -0.71 -33.04
N THR A 220 -9.92 -0.82 -31.74
CA THR A 220 -9.79 0.32 -30.84
C THR A 220 -8.51 0.22 -30.03
N ASN A 221 -7.78 1.32 -29.92
CA ASN A 221 -6.58 1.40 -29.08
C ASN A 221 -6.76 2.46 -28.01
N LEU A 222 -6.16 2.21 -26.85
CA LEU A 222 -6.22 3.09 -25.70
C LEU A 222 -4.83 3.26 -25.11
N LEU A 223 -4.38 4.49 -24.94
CA LEU A 223 -3.22 4.81 -24.10
C LEU A 223 -3.69 5.73 -22.98
N LEU A 224 -3.60 5.25 -21.75
CA LEU A 224 -3.81 6.02 -20.54
C LEU A 224 -2.45 6.26 -19.90
N PHE A 225 -2.02 7.51 -19.78
CA PHE A 225 -0.75 7.80 -19.13
C PHE A 225 -0.85 8.99 -18.18
N GLY A 226 0.04 9.02 -17.20
CA GLY A 226 0.00 10.08 -16.18
C GLY A 226 0.82 9.76 -14.94
N THR A 227 0.58 10.54 -13.89
CA THR A 227 1.35 10.44 -12.65
C THR A 227 0.63 9.61 -11.59
N PRO A 228 1.28 8.58 -10.98
CA PRO A 228 0.66 7.75 -9.93
C PRO A 228 0.08 8.55 -8.76
N SER A 229 0.74 9.64 -8.36
CA SER A 229 0.30 10.45 -7.21
C SER A 229 -1.06 11.11 -7.39
N LYS A 230 -1.49 11.36 -8.63
CA LYS A 230 -2.80 11.93 -8.95
C LYS A 230 -3.89 10.86 -9.07
N LEU A 231 -3.51 9.63 -9.41
CA LEU A 231 -4.44 8.52 -9.57
C LEU A 231 -4.73 7.80 -8.24
N PHE A 232 -3.73 7.69 -7.35
CA PHE A 232 -3.91 7.12 -6.00
C PHE A 232 -3.75 8.21 -4.94
N ASP A 233 -4.77 9.03 -4.82
CA ASP A 233 -4.89 10.14 -3.88
C ASP A 233 -5.73 9.78 -2.65
N GLY A 234 -6.25 8.54 -2.56
CA GLY A 234 -7.17 8.09 -1.54
C GLY A 234 -8.58 8.69 -1.66
N SER A 235 -8.94 9.22 -2.84
CA SER A 235 -10.24 9.84 -3.11
C SER A 235 -11.06 9.04 -4.15
N GLN A 236 -12.19 9.61 -4.58
CA GLN A 236 -13.08 9.03 -5.59
C GLN A 236 -12.34 8.62 -6.87
N THR A 237 -11.29 9.34 -7.27
CA THR A 237 -10.49 8.98 -8.45
C THR A 237 -9.81 7.62 -8.29
N GLU A 238 -9.26 7.33 -7.10
CA GLU A 238 -8.64 6.04 -6.80
C GLU A 238 -9.70 4.93 -6.80
N ASP A 239 -10.85 5.16 -6.15
CA ASP A 239 -11.95 4.19 -6.09
C ASP A 239 -12.48 3.83 -7.48
N GLU A 240 -12.71 4.85 -8.32
CA GLU A 240 -13.17 4.66 -9.70
C GLU A 240 -12.11 3.93 -10.54
N PHE A 241 -10.82 4.21 -10.32
CA PHE A 241 -9.74 3.50 -11.01
C PHE A 241 -9.73 2.01 -10.67
N TYR A 242 -9.89 1.64 -9.39
CA TYR A 242 -9.98 0.24 -8.98
C TYR A 242 -11.23 -0.44 -9.55
N SER A 243 -12.38 0.25 -9.57
CA SER A 243 -13.60 -0.21 -10.22
C SER A 243 -13.38 -0.51 -11.71
N PHE A 244 -12.65 0.35 -12.42
CA PHE A 244 -12.27 0.13 -13.82
C PHE A 244 -11.38 -1.09 -14.02
N LEU A 245 -10.40 -1.30 -13.13
CA LEU A 245 -9.54 -2.47 -13.16
C LEU A 245 -10.37 -3.76 -13.00
N GLU A 246 -11.25 -3.79 -12.01
CA GLU A 246 -12.15 -4.91 -11.70
C GLU A 246 -13.12 -5.20 -12.87
N THR A 247 -13.76 -4.15 -13.41
CA THR A 247 -14.75 -4.27 -14.50
C THR A 247 -14.13 -4.81 -15.79
N GLY A 248 -12.84 -4.54 -16.04
CA GLY A 248 -12.14 -5.21 -17.11
C GLY A 248 -10.93 -4.51 -17.71
N TYR A 249 -10.38 -3.45 -17.10
CA TYR A 249 -9.11 -2.91 -17.54
C TYR A 249 -7.92 -3.76 -17.08
N ALA A 250 -7.99 -4.44 -15.93
CA ALA A 250 -6.95 -5.37 -15.49
C ALA A 250 -6.70 -6.49 -16.52
N ARG A 251 -7.77 -7.02 -17.11
CA ARG A 251 -7.69 -8.11 -18.11
C ARG A 251 -7.24 -7.65 -19.50
N ARG A 252 -7.29 -6.36 -19.83
CA ARG A 252 -7.10 -5.82 -21.19
C ARG A 252 -5.85 -4.96 -21.35
N CYS A 253 -5.48 -4.22 -20.31
CA CYS A 253 -4.34 -3.32 -20.40
C CYS A 253 -3.01 -4.07 -20.29
N LEU A 254 -2.05 -3.61 -21.08
CA LEU A 254 -0.64 -3.66 -20.72
C LEU A 254 -0.35 -2.54 -19.72
N PHE A 255 0.43 -2.84 -18.69
CA PHE A 255 0.79 -1.89 -17.65
C PHE A 255 2.26 -1.51 -17.77
N GLY A 256 2.52 -0.21 -17.78
CA GLY A 256 3.85 0.36 -17.71
C GLY A 256 4.00 1.12 -16.40
N TYR A 257 5.14 0.98 -15.73
CA TYR A 257 5.45 1.76 -14.54
C TYR A 257 6.88 2.29 -14.65
N GLY A 258 7.05 3.59 -14.42
CA GLY A 258 8.33 4.28 -14.50
C GLY A 258 8.65 5.05 -13.22
N GLN A 259 9.82 4.84 -12.65
CA GLN A 259 10.34 5.66 -11.56
C GLN A 259 11.63 6.34 -11.99
N GLN A 260 11.69 7.66 -11.82
CA GLN A 260 12.90 8.39 -12.10
C GLN A 260 13.99 7.99 -11.10
N ASN A 261 14.96 7.20 -11.56
CA ASN A 261 16.14 6.88 -10.79
C ASN A 261 17.09 8.09 -10.81
N ASN A 262 16.93 9.00 -9.84
CA ASN A 262 17.78 10.18 -9.64
C ASN A 262 19.29 9.87 -9.46
N ARG A 263 19.71 8.60 -9.45
CA ARG A 263 21.11 8.18 -9.37
C ARG A 263 21.78 8.05 -10.74
N SER A 264 21.07 7.69 -11.82
CA SER A 264 21.69 7.46 -13.14
C SER A 264 21.98 8.78 -13.87
N ALA A 265 21.04 9.74 -13.85
CA ALA A 265 21.24 11.07 -14.41
C ALA A 265 22.33 11.89 -13.69
N LYS A 266 22.64 11.57 -12.42
CA LYS A 266 23.71 12.22 -11.64
C LYS A 266 25.12 11.75 -12.00
N ASN A 267 25.25 10.68 -12.79
CA ASN A 267 26.54 10.07 -13.10
C ASN A 267 27.06 10.40 -14.51
N GLN A 268 26.30 11.18 -15.31
CA GLN A 268 26.74 11.60 -16.64
C GLN A 268 27.10 13.09 -16.65
N THR A 269 28.22 13.43 -17.28
CA THR A 269 28.64 14.81 -17.52
C THR A 269 27.77 15.48 -18.60
N ALA A 270 27.73 16.81 -18.62
CA ALA A 270 26.98 17.55 -19.65
C ALA A 270 27.49 17.22 -21.07
N GLU A 271 28.79 16.98 -21.21
CA GLU A 271 29.44 16.56 -22.46
C GLU A 271 28.98 15.16 -22.91
N GLU A 272 28.84 14.21 -21.99
CA GLU A 272 28.33 12.87 -22.29
C GLU A 272 26.86 12.90 -22.69
N ILE A 273 26.05 13.69 -21.98
CA ILE A 273 24.63 13.90 -22.31
C ILE A 273 24.50 14.53 -23.70
N PHE A 274 25.25 15.61 -23.98
CA PHE A 274 25.21 16.27 -25.29
C PHE A 274 25.66 15.33 -26.41
N LYS A 275 26.74 14.56 -26.20
CA LYS A 275 27.18 13.55 -27.16
C LYS A 275 26.10 12.51 -27.42
N ASN A 276 25.43 12.00 -26.39
CA ASN A 276 24.34 11.04 -26.51
C ASN A 276 23.13 11.59 -27.28
N LEU A 277 22.74 12.84 -26.99
CA LEU A 277 21.64 13.52 -27.68
C LEU A 277 21.95 13.81 -29.16
N THR A 278 23.22 14.02 -29.49
CA THR A 278 23.68 14.37 -30.84
C THR A 278 24.30 13.19 -31.59
N GLN A 279 24.14 11.95 -31.10
CA GLN A 279 24.68 10.78 -31.81
C GLN A 279 23.99 10.63 -33.18
N PRO A 280 24.75 10.64 -34.30
CA PRO A 280 24.17 10.44 -35.63
C PRO A 280 23.45 9.08 -35.78
N GLN A 281 23.83 8.10 -34.95
CA GLN A 281 23.17 6.80 -34.92
C GLN A 281 21.70 6.88 -34.49
N ASN A 282 21.35 7.79 -33.57
CA ASN A 282 19.97 7.99 -33.14
C ASN A 282 19.12 8.51 -34.30
N GLU A 283 19.61 9.51 -35.04
CA GLU A 283 18.93 10.05 -36.23
C GLU A 283 18.77 8.98 -37.32
N ALA A 284 19.80 8.15 -37.53
CA ALA A 284 19.75 7.05 -38.49
C ALA A 284 18.71 5.99 -38.13
N LEU A 285 18.59 5.63 -36.85
CA LEU A 285 17.58 4.67 -36.38
C LEU A 285 16.16 5.25 -36.43
N VAL A 286 15.97 6.53 -36.06
CA VAL A 286 14.69 7.23 -36.26
C VAL A 286 14.29 7.18 -37.74
N ALA A 287 15.20 7.55 -38.64
CA ALA A 287 14.94 7.54 -40.07
C ALA A 287 14.66 6.13 -40.64
N LYS A 288 15.34 5.10 -40.11
CA LYS A 288 15.10 3.68 -40.44
C LYS A 288 13.64 3.32 -40.13
N TRP A 289 13.21 3.53 -38.89
CA TRP A 289 11.87 3.13 -38.45
C TRP A 289 10.77 4.02 -39.03
N ALA A 290 10.97 5.32 -39.14
CA ALA A 290 10.01 6.23 -39.80
C ALA A 290 9.77 5.84 -41.27
N ARG A 291 10.83 5.52 -42.03
CA ARG A 291 10.70 5.03 -43.42
C ARG A 291 9.99 3.69 -43.48
N HIS A 292 10.31 2.78 -42.56
CA HIS A 292 9.65 1.48 -42.48
C HIS A 292 8.16 1.63 -42.19
N PHE A 293 7.78 2.47 -41.23
CA PHE A 293 6.38 2.76 -40.92
C PHE A 293 5.68 3.45 -42.09
N TYR A 294 6.31 4.41 -42.77
CA TYR A 294 5.77 4.98 -44.01
C TYR A 294 5.44 3.90 -45.06
N ALA A 295 6.28 2.88 -45.21
CA ALA A 295 6.01 1.76 -46.12
C ALA A 295 4.78 0.95 -45.69
N LEU A 296 4.62 0.68 -44.38
CA LEU A 296 3.47 -0.05 -43.83
C LEU A 296 2.12 0.66 -44.01
N ALA A 297 2.12 1.97 -44.27
CA ALA A 297 0.91 2.72 -44.57
C ALA A 297 0.42 2.57 -46.02
N ASP A 298 1.08 1.79 -46.89
CA ASP A 298 0.67 1.62 -48.29
C ASP A 298 -0.76 1.05 -48.45
N PRO A 299 -1.61 1.57 -49.37
CA PRO A 299 -2.92 0.99 -49.69
C PRO A 299 -2.90 -0.52 -49.96
N ALA A 300 -1.82 -1.06 -50.53
CA ALA A 300 -1.68 -2.49 -50.81
C ALA A 300 -1.49 -3.35 -49.55
N ILE A 301 -1.13 -2.75 -48.41
CA ILE A 301 -0.92 -3.44 -47.12
C ILE A 301 -2.20 -3.47 -46.28
N TYR A 302 -3.25 -2.73 -46.68
CA TYR A 302 -4.53 -2.72 -45.98
C TYR A 302 -5.16 -4.11 -45.89
N GLY A 303 -5.75 -4.41 -44.72
CA GLY A 303 -6.41 -5.69 -44.47
C GLY A 303 -5.44 -6.85 -44.24
N TRP A 304 -4.22 -6.55 -43.78
CA TRP A 304 -3.16 -7.52 -43.55
C TRP A 304 -3.64 -8.70 -42.67
N LYS A 305 -3.44 -9.94 -43.14
CA LYS A 305 -3.87 -11.16 -42.46
C LYS A 305 -2.66 -11.96 -42.01
N MET A 306 -2.63 -12.30 -40.73
CA MET A 306 -1.55 -13.08 -40.12
C MET A 306 -2.10 -14.40 -39.60
N GLU A 307 -1.71 -15.51 -40.22
CA GLU A 307 -2.08 -16.84 -39.72
C GLU A 307 -1.26 -17.19 -38.48
N VAL A 308 -1.89 -17.89 -37.53
CA VAL A 308 -1.21 -18.41 -36.34
C VAL A 308 -0.94 -19.90 -36.53
N PRO A 309 0.31 -20.32 -36.71
CA PRO A 309 0.65 -21.74 -36.85
C PRO A 309 0.28 -22.55 -35.62
N ASP A 310 0.09 -23.87 -35.79
CA ASP A 310 -0.32 -24.76 -34.70
C ASP A 310 0.68 -24.76 -33.53
N ALA A 311 1.98 -24.72 -33.83
CA ALA A 311 3.02 -24.66 -32.81
C ALA A 311 2.88 -23.40 -31.92
N VAL A 312 2.56 -22.25 -32.52
CA VAL A 312 2.37 -20.98 -31.81
C VAL A 312 1.06 -20.99 -31.03
N SER A 313 0.00 -21.55 -31.60
CA SER A 313 -1.29 -21.73 -30.91
C SER A 313 -1.16 -22.64 -29.68
N ILE A 314 -0.42 -23.74 -29.79
CA ILE A 314 -0.16 -24.68 -28.68
C ILE A 314 0.70 -23.99 -27.59
N ALA A 315 1.73 -23.24 -27.97
CA ALA A 315 2.55 -22.48 -27.02
C ALA A 315 1.72 -21.42 -26.26
N LEU A 316 0.85 -20.69 -26.96
CA LEU A 316 -0.07 -19.74 -26.36
C LEU A 316 -1.05 -20.41 -25.38
N LEU A 317 -1.57 -21.60 -25.74
CA LEU A 317 -2.44 -22.37 -24.86
C LEU A 317 -1.70 -22.88 -23.61
N ALA A 318 -0.45 -23.33 -23.77
CA ALA A 318 0.39 -23.72 -22.64
C ALA A 318 0.65 -22.55 -21.69
N TYR A 319 0.87 -21.34 -22.22
CA TYR A 319 1.01 -20.12 -21.43
C TYR A 319 -0.30 -19.76 -20.70
N ARG A 320 -1.45 -19.88 -21.36
CA ARG A 320 -2.77 -19.71 -20.73
C ARG A 320 -2.96 -20.65 -19.53
N LEU A 321 -2.72 -21.95 -19.72
CA LEU A 321 -2.90 -22.95 -18.65
C LEU A 321 -1.98 -22.70 -17.45
N GLU A 322 -0.79 -22.14 -17.68
CA GLU A 322 0.12 -21.75 -16.60
C GLU A 322 -0.38 -20.53 -15.83
N CYS A 323 -0.86 -19.51 -16.54
CA CYS A 323 -1.48 -18.34 -15.91
C CYS A 323 -2.68 -18.75 -15.03
N GLU A 324 -3.55 -19.63 -15.55
CA GLU A 324 -4.71 -20.15 -14.81
C GLU A 324 -4.28 -20.89 -13.54
N LYS A 325 -3.28 -21.78 -13.62
CA LYS A 325 -2.72 -22.49 -12.45
C LYS A 325 -2.10 -21.55 -11.42
N LEU A 326 -1.44 -20.47 -11.85
CA LEU A 326 -0.87 -19.49 -10.94
C LEU A 326 -1.98 -18.66 -10.27
N ALA A 327 -3.03 -18.29 -11.01
CA ALA A 327 -4.19 -17.57 -10.48
C ALA A 327 -4.98 -18.40 -9.46
N GLU A 328 -5.13 -19.71 -9.68
CA GLU A 328 -5.77 -20.64 -8.73
C GLU A 328 -5.05 -20.72 -7.38
N ARG A 329 -3.73 -20.45 -7.34
CA ARG A 329 -2.94 -20.43 -6.10
C ARG A 329 -3.05 -19.11 -5.33
N MET A 330 -3.61 -18.06 -5.94
CA MET A 330 -3.78 -16.76 -5.30
C MET A 330 -4.99 -16.76 -4.37
N SER A 331 -5.01 -15.86 -3.40
CA SER A 331 -6.11 -15.76 -2.44
C SER A 331 -7.40 -15.26 -3.12
N ASP A 332 -8.56 -15.69 -2.65
CA ASP A 332 -9.84 -15.36 -3.30
C ASP A 332 -10.14 -13.86 -3.38
N HIS A 333 -9.72 -13.10 -2.38
CA HIS A 333 -9.87 -11.64 -2.36
C HIS A 333 -8.96 -10.89 -3.35
N GLU A 334 -8.04 -11.56 -4.05
CA GLU A 334 -7.14 -10.95 -5.04
C GLU A 334 -7.74 -10.96 -6.47
N GLU A 335 -9.05 -10.71 -6.58
CA GLU A 335 -9.82 -10.84 -7.84
C GLU A 335 -9.21 -10.06 -9.00
N ILE A 336 -8.83 -8.80 -8.75
CA ILE A 336 -8.19 -7.93 -9.75
C ILE A 336 -6.89 -8.53 -10.29
N LYS A 337 -6.06 -9.14 -9.42
CA LYS A 337 -4.80 -9.79 -9.82
C LYS A 337 -5.05 -11.09 -10.56
N LYS A 338 -6.00 -11.90 -10.09
CA LYS A 338 -6.44 -13.12 -10.78
C LYS A 338 -6.95 -12.79 -12.18
N ALA A 339 -7.75 -11.74 -12.33
CA ALA A 339 -8.29 -11.29 -13.61
C ALA A 339 -7.18 -10.86 -14.59
N GLU A 340 -6.18 -10.08 -14.14
CA GLU A 340 -5.02 -9.70 -14.96
C GLU A 340 -4.24 -10.93 -15.44
N LEU A 341 -3.89 -11.81 -14.51
CA LEU A 341 -3.08 -13.01 -14.76
C LEU A 341 -3.78 -13.96 -15.73
N ASN A 342 -5.04 -14.28 -15.49
CA ASN A 342 -5.83 -15.19 -16.33
C ASN A 342 -5.95 -14.74 -17.80
N HIS A 343 -5.79 -13.45 -18.09
CA HIS A 343 -5.99 -12.91 -19.44
C HIS A 343 -4.70 -12.48 -20.14
N ARG A 344 -3.52 -12.77 -19.56
CA ARG A 344 -2.23 -12.46 -20.18
C ARG A 344 -2.04 -13.05 -21.56
N TYR A 345 -2.51 -14.27 -21.80
CA TYR A 345 -2.44 -14.90 -23.13
C TYR A 345 -3.16 -14.06 -24.19
N SER A 346 -4.30 -13.43 -23.87
CA SER A 346 -5.07 -12.62 -24.81
C SER A 346 -4.31 -11.35 -25.20
N LYS A 347 -3.64 -10.73 -24.22
CA LYS A 347 -2.76 -9.57 -24.43
C LYS A 347 -1.55 -9.95 -25.28
N ALA A 348 -0.92 -11.09 -24.99
CA ALA A 348 0.26 -11.57 -25.69
C ALA A 348 0.00 -11.83 -27.18
N ILE A 349 -1.10 -12.49 -27.54
CA ILE A 349 -1.38 -12.78 -28.96
C ILE A 349 -1.69 -11.52 -29.77
N LYS A 350 -2.41 -10.54 -29.20
CA LYS A 350 -2.67 -9.26 -29.87
C LYS A 350 -1.38 -8.47 -30.08
N LEU A 351 -0.49 -8.45 -29.09
CA LEU A 351 0.82 -7.82 -29.20
C LEU A 351 1.73 -8.54 -30.20
N ALA A 352 1.71 -9.88 -30.23
CA ALA A 352 2.45 -10.67 -31.21
C ALA A 352 1.97 -10.40 -32.65
N GLY A 353 0.66 -10.16 -32.85
CA GLY A 353 0.13 -9.70 -34.13
C GLY A 353 0.57 -8.28 -34.50
N ALA A 354 0.75 -7.39 -33.52
CA ALA A 354 1.35 -6.08 -33.77
C ALA A 354 2.80 -6.22 -34.25
N TYR A 355 3.60 -7.06 -33.60
CA TYR A 355 4.98 -7.36 -34.04
C TYR A 355 5.03 -7.98 -35.43
N ALA A 356 4.19 -8.98 -35.70
CA ALA A 356 4.12 -9.61 -37.01
C ALA A 356 3.75 -8.61 -38.12
N PHE A 357 2.85 -7.65 -37.84
CA PHE A 357 2.54 -6.57 -38.77
C PHE A 357 3.71 -5.62 -38.99
N ILE A 358 4.42 -5.25 -37.91
CA ILE A 358 5.64 -4.43 -38.03
C ILE A 358 6.67 -5.14 -38.90
N ASP A 359 6.85 -6.45 -38.76
CA ASP A 359 7.81 -7.20 -39.56
C ASP A 359 7.33 -7.50 -40.99
N GLY A 360 6.09 -7.12 -41.35
CA GLY A 360 5.49 -7.47 -42.65
C GLY A 360 5.33 -8.98 -42.83
N SER A 361 5.17 -9.73 -41.73
CA SER A 361 4.99 -11.17 -41.74
C SER A 361 3.53 -11.55 -41.97
N THR A 362 3.28 -12.54 -42.82
CA THR A 362 1.94 -13.13 -43.01
C THR A 362 1.61 -14.19 -41.95
N GLU A 363 2.51 -14.44 -41.02
CA GLU A 363 2.33 -15.39 -39.92
C GLU A 363 2.78 -14.78 -38.58
N VAL A 364 2.10 -15.15 -37.50
CA VAL A 364 2.59 -14.89 -36.14
C VAL A 364 3.62 -15.94 -35.79
N LEU A 365 4.91 -15.59 -35.91
CA LEU A 365 6.04 -16.46 -35.58
C LEU A 365 6.19 -16.67 -34.07
N MET A 366 6.88 -17.75 -33.69
CA MET A 366 7.18 -18.07 -32.29
C MET A 366 7.98 -16.95 -31.60
N GLU A 367 8.87 -16.27 -32.34
CA GLU A 367 9.65 -15.14 -31.84
C GLU A 367 8.75 -13.95 -31.47
N HIS A 368 7.74 -13.65 -32.28
CA HIS A 368 6.74 -12.62 -31.96
C HIS A 368 5.97 -12.98 -30.69
N LEU A 369 5.54 -14.24 -30.56
CA LEU A 369 4.82 -14.70 -29.37
C LEU A 369 5.69 -14.62 -28.11
N ASN A 370 6.93 -15.12 -28.17
CA ASN A 370 7.85 -15.12 -27.03
C ASN A 370 8.18 -13.69 -26.59
N SER A 371 8.48 -12.80 -27.52
CA SER A 371 8.71 -11.38 -27.20
C SER A 371 7.45 -10.72 -26.60
N ALA A 372 6.26 -11.06 -27.10
CA ALA A 372 5.02 -10.52 -26.56
C ALA A 372 4.75 -11.03 -25.13
N ILE A 373 4.95 -12.33 -24.87
CA ILE A 373 4.86 -12.91 -23.51
C ILE A 373 5.85 -12.20 -22.58
N LYS A 374 7.08 -11.97 -23.03
CA LYS A 374 8.10 -11.25 -22.24
C LYS A 374 7.60 -9.88 -21.79
N LEU A 375 7.07 -9.06 -22.70
CA LEU A 375 6.53 -7.75 -22.34
C LEU A 375 5.26 -7.84 -21.47
N VAL A 376 4.40 -8.82 -21.71
CA VAL A 376 3.18 -9.03 -20.90
C VAL A 376 3.52 -9.41 -19.46
N GLU A 377 4.55 -10.21 -19.24
CA GLU A 377 5.04 -10.57 -17.90
C GLU A 377 5.70 -9.38 -17.19
N GLU A 378 6.50 -8.57 -17.90
CA GLU A 378 7.01 -7.29 -17.38
C GLU A 378 5.86 -6.33 -17.01
N SER A 379 4.81 -6.28 -17.85
CA SER A 379 3.57 -5.56 -17.56
C SER A 379 2.87 -6.08 -16.31
N GLY A 380 2.84 -7.40 -16.11
CA GLY A 380 2.32 -8.03 -14.90
C GLY A 380 3.07 -7.58 -13.64
N ALA A 381 4.40 -7.46 -13.71
CA ALA A 381 5.22 -6.94 -12.61
C ALA A 381 4.95 -5.44 -12.34
N ALA A 382 4.80 -4.64 -13.39
CA ALA A 382 4.41 -3.24 -13.27
C ALA A 382 3.02 -3.10 -12.61
N PHE A 383 2.08 -3.96 -12.98
CA PHE A 383 0.74 -4.00 -12.38
C PHE A 383 0.76 -4.32 -10.89
N GLN A 384 1.59 -5.27 -10.45
CA GLN A 384 1.76 -5.54 -9.01
C GLN A 384 2.33 -4.32 -8.27
N THR A 385 3.25 -3.59 -8.89
CA THR A 385 3.80 -2.35 -8.32
C THR A 385 2.72 -1.28 -8.15
N ILE A 386 1.82 -1.17 -9.13
CA ILE A 386 0.66 -0.27 -9.08
C ILE A 386 -0.27 -0.64 -7.91
N LEU A 387 -0.60 -1.93 -7.73
CA LEU A 387 -1.52 -2.38 -6.69
C LEU A 387 -0.94 -2.33 -5.27
N ASN A 388 0.36 -2.60 -5.12
CA ASN A 388 1.03 -2.67 -3.81
C ASN A 388 1.52 -1.30 -3.32
N ARG A 389 0.94 -0.19 -3.81
CA ARG A 389 1.35 1.15 -3.39
C ARG A 389 1.11 1.36 -1.90
N GLU A 390 2.05 2.05 -1.27
CA GLU A 390 1.94 2.48 0.11
C GLU A 390 0.70 3.35 0.33
N LYS A 391 -0.18 2.89 1.23
CA LYS A 391 -1.45 3.55 1.57
C LYS A 391 -1.21 4.91 2.23
N THR A 392 -2.16 5.83 2.10
CA THR A 392 -2.06 7.22 2.58
C THR A 392 -1.82 7.30 4.10
N TYR A 393 -2.49 6.48 4.89
CA TYR A 393 -2.27 6.41 6.35
C TYR A 393 -0.86 5.93 6.74
N VAL A 394 -0.23 5.09 5.91
CA VAL A 394 1.16 4.65 6.13
C VAL A 394 2.13 5.81 5.89
N LYS A 395 1.92 6.56 4.80
CA LYS A 395 2.70 7.77 4.51
C LYS A 395 2.56 8.82 5.60
N LEU A 396 1.34 9.00 6.12
CA LEU A 396 1.08 9.91 7.24
C LEU A 396 1.87 9.50 8.48
N ALA A 397 1.81 8.23 8.86
CA ALA A 397 2.56 7.72 10.02
C ALA A 397 4.06 7.97 9.88
N LYS A 398 4.63 7.63 8.72
CA LYS A 398 6.06 7.86 8.42
C LYS A 398 6.43 9.35 8.41
N TYR A 399 5.55 10.21 7.89
CA TYR A 399 5.80 11.64 7.86
C TYR A 399 5.85 12.21 9.28
N ILE A 400 4.83 11.94 10.10
CA ILE A 400 4.77 12.45 11.48
C ILE A 400 5.95 11.94 12.31
N THR A 401 6.40 10.70 12.12
CA THR A 401 7.57 10.15 12.83
C THR A 401 8.91 10.61 12.26
N SER A 402 8.95 11.16 11.04
CA SER A 402 10.16 11.73 10.46
C SER A 402 10.33 13.23 10.76
N VAL A 403 9.26 13.90 11.19
CA VAL A 403 9.28 15.31 11.55
C VAL A 403 9.59 15.43 13.04
N ASP A 404 10.74 16.00 13.38
CA ASP A 404 11.21 16.13 14.78
C ASP A 404 10.43 17.18 15.60
N THR A 405 9.41 17.81 15.01
CA THR A 405 8.58 18.84 15.63
C THR A 405 7.12 18.42 15.71
N GLU A 406 6.36 19.04 16.61
CA GLU A 406 4.91 18.87 16.64
C GLU A 406 4.28 19.46 15.38
N VAL A 407 3.25 18.80 14.87
CA VAL A 407 2.49 19.24 13.70
C VAL A 407 1.01 19.30 14.01
N THR A 408 0.32 20.30 13.49
CA THR A 408 -1.13 20.44 13.59
C THR A 408 -1.82 19.88 12.35
N HIS A 409 -3.15 19.79 12.39
CA HIS A 409 -3.94 19.51 11.19
C HIS A 409 -3.69 20.51 10.05
N ALA A 410 -3.33 21.77 10.35
CA ALA A 410 -3.02 22.76 9.33
C ALA A 410 -1.70 22.45 8.65
N ASP A 411 -0.65 22.14 9.43
CA ASP A 411 0.68 21.79 8.91
C ASP A 411 0.62 20.51 8.06
N LEU A 412 -0.13 19.51 8.51
CA LEU A 412 -0.36 18.28 7.76
C LEU A 412 -1.09 18.55 6.44
N HIS A 413 -2.07 19.45 6.44
CA HIS A 413 -2.80 19.80 5.23
C HIS A 413 -1.92 20.55 4.22
N GLU A 414 -1.01 21.40 4.70
CA GLU A 414 -0.06 22.13 3.86
C GLU A 414 1.02 21.21 3.28
N ALA A 415 1.59 20.33 4.11
CA ALA A 415 2.71 19.48 3.73
C ALA A 415 2.30 18.23 2.92
N LEU A 416 1.10 17.69 3.15
CA LEU A 416 0.67 16.42 2.57
C LEU A 416 -0.55 16.60 1.65
N PRO A 417 -0.38 16.57 0.33
CA PRO A 417 -1.48 16.78 -0.63
C PRO A 417 -2.65 15.78 -0.52
N PHE A 418 -2.38 14.58 0.02
CA PHE A 418 -3.39 13.54 0.25
C PHE A 418 -4.11 13.69 1.60
N TYR A 419 -3.73 14.65 2.43
CA TYR A 419 -4.33 14.81 3.75
C TYR A 419 -5.74 15.39 3.65
N PRO A 420 -6.77 14.74 4.25
CA PRO A 420 -8.15 15.12 4.01
C PRO A 420 -8.48 16.56 4.44
N LYS A 421 -9.45 17.17 3.77
CA LYS A 421 -9.93 18.53 4.09
C LYS A 421 -10.98 18.55 5.20
N SER A 422 -11.81 17.52 5.28
CA SER A 422 -12.92 17.41 6.24
C SER A 422 -12.52 16.71 7.53
N ASN A 423 -13.19 17.04 8.64
CA ASN A 423 -12.81 16.59 9.98
C ASN A 423 -12.94 15.07 10.19
N GLY A 424 -14.04 14.46 9.74
CA GLY A 424 -14.25 13.00 9.88
C GLY A 424 -13.12 12.17 9.26
N PRO A 425 -12.86 12.33 7.95
CA PRO A 425 -11.77 11.61 7.27
C PRO A 425 -10.37 11.88 7.84
N ARG A 426 -10.11 13.07 8.41
CA ARG A 426 -8.84 13.35 9.12
C ARG A 426 -8.67 12.45 10.33
N ASN A 427 -9.71 12.31 11.13
CA ASN A 427 -9.70 11.47 12.33
C ASN A 427 -9.54 9.99 11.97
N ASP A 428 -10.24 9.52 10.94
CA ASP A 428 -10.11 8.14 10.46
C ASP A 428 -8.70 7.86 9.95
N MET A 429 -8.12 8.77 9.14
CA MET A 429 -6.75 8.61 8.65
C MET A 429 -5.71 8.62 9.78
N MET A 430 -5.88 9.50 10.77
CA MET A 430 -5.00 9.56 11.93
C MET A 430 -5.10 8.28 12.78
N MET A 431 -6.31 7.77 12.99
CA MET A 431 -6.53 6.50 13.71
C MET A 431 -5.85 5.32 13.00
N LEU A 432 -5.98 5.23 11.67
CA LEU A 432 -5.32 4.21 10.87
C LEU A 432 -3.79 4.34 10.91
N ALA A 433 -3.27 5.56 10.82
CA ALA A 433 -1.83 5.84 10.89
C ALA A 433 -1.24 5.42 12.25
N THR A 434 -1.89 5.79 13.35
CA THR A 434 -1.51 5.41 14.71
C THR A 434 -1.56 3.89 14.89
N SER A 435 -2.64 3.25 14.42
CA SER A 435 -2.82 1.79 14.53
C SER A 435 -1.75 1.02 13.74
N TRP A 436 -1.40 1.50 12.54
CA TRP A 436 -0.35 0.92 11.73
C TRP A 436 1.05 1.13 12.34
N GLY A 437 1.32 2.33 12.85
CA GLY A 437 2.59 2.70 13.47
C GLY A 437 2.94 1.80 14.66
N TYR A 438 1.98 1.46 15.51
CA TYR A 438 2.22 0.62 16.69
C TYR A 438 2.85 -0.73 16.37
N LYS A 439 2.43 -1.40 15.28
CA LYS A 439 3.01 -2.68 14.86
C LYS A 439 4.44 -2.56 14.32
N LYS A 440 4.95 -1.34 14.20
CA LYS A 440 6.23 -0.98 13.61
C LYS A 440 7.08 -0.12 14.56
N HIS A 441 6.76 -0.13 15.86
CA HIS A 441 7.45 0.65 16.90
C HIS A 441 7.42 2.16 16.66
N MET A 442 6.41 2.66 15.95
CA MET A 442 6.16 4.09 15.76
C MET A 442 4.97 4.52 16.62
N ILE A 443 5.14 5.56 17.43
CA ILE A 443 4.10 6.17 18.25
C ILE A 443 3.78 7.56 17.69
N ILE A 444 2.49 7.90 17.69
CA ILE A 444 2.00 9.26 17.45
C ILE A 444 1.36 9.72 18.77
N LYS A 445 1.99 10.69 19.43
CA LYS A 445 1.47 11.37 20.63
C LYS A 445 0.54 12.50 20.20
N LYS A 446 -0.53 12.71 20.97
CA LYS A 446 -1.55 13.74 20.74
C LYS A 446 -1.64 14.68 21.95
N SER A 447 -1.53 15.98 21.73
CA SER A 447 -1.68 17.02 22.76
C SER A 447 -2.68 18.09 22.31
N PHE A 448 -3.29 18.77 23.29
CA PHE A 448 -4.21 19.87 23.05
C PHE A 448 -3.70 21.12 23.75
N VAL A 449 -3.52 22.21 22.99
CA VAL A 449 -3.16 23.53 23.53
C VAL A 449 -4.15 24.54 22.94
N ASP A 450 -4.89 25.23 23.81
CA ASP A 450 -5.90 26.24 23.42
C ASP A 450 -6.94 25.75 22.38
N GLY A 451 -7.31 24.47 22.46
CA GLY A 451 -8.26 23.83 21.53
C GLY A 451 -7.66 23.42 20.18
N ILE A 452 -6.34 23.58 20.00
CA ILE A 452 -5.60 23.12 18.82
C ILE A 452 -4.99 21.75 19.11
N GLU A 453 -5.21 20.81 18.19
CA GLU A 453 -4.61 19.47 18.24
C GLU A 453 -3.19 19.47 17.64
N PHE A 454 -2.25 18.96 18.40
CA PHE A 454 -0.86 18.75 18.02
C PHE A 454 -0.54 17.25 17.99
N PHE A 455 0.25 16.84 17.00
CA PHE A 455 0.72 15.47 16.82
C PHE A 455 2.24 15.44 16.82
N LYS A 456 2.83 14.51 17.56
CA LYS A 456 4.28 14.28 17.59
C LYS A 456 4.59 12.81 17.36
N GLY A 457 5.42 12.52 16.38
CA GLY A 457 5.87 11.16 16.10
C GLY A 457 7.13 10.79 16.86
N GLU A 458 7.24 9.54 17.29
CA GLU A 458 8.43 8.98 17.93
C GLU A 458 8.64 7.55 17.44
N THR A 459 9.88 7.18 17.10
CA THR A 459 10.23 5.79 16.81
C THR A 459 10.90 5.19 18.04
N LEU A 460 10.26 4.19 18.63
CA LEU A 460 10.72 3.55 19.85
C LEU A 460 11.89 2.60 19.56
N LYS A 461 12.91 2.66 20.41
CA LYS A 461 14.04 1.74 20.42
C LYS A 461 13.78 0.64 21.44
N GLU A 462 13.84 -0.62 21.02
CA GLU A 462 13.72 -1.77 21.92
C GLU A 462 14.83 -1.77 22.98
N THR A 463 14.47 -2.23 24.19
CA THR A 463 15.40 -2.36 25.31
C THR A 463 16.35 -3.53 25.09
N ASP A 464 17.65 -3.24 25.16
CA ASP A 464 18.71 -4.24 25.25
C ASP A 464 18.98 -4.55 26.73
N LEU A 465 18.67 -5.77 27.19
CA LEU A 465 18.86 -6.18 28.59
C LEU A 465 20.32 -6.21 29.03
N SER A 466 21.28 -6.17 28.09
CA SER A 466 22.71 -6.00 28.42
C SER A 466 23.09 -4.55 28.74
N LYS A 467 22.18 -3.60 28.51
CA LYS A 467 22.40 -2.14 28.59
C LYS A 467 21.31 -1.43 29.38
N ILE A 468 21.08 -1.85 30.62
CA ILE A 468 20.18 -1.14 31.54
C ILE A 468 20.83 0.15 32.02
N ILE A 469 20.08 1.24 31.91
CA ILE A 469 20.54 2.59 32.24
C ILE A 469 20.53 2.76 33.76
N VAL A 470 21.71 2.99 34.33
CA VAL A 470 21.86 3.33 35.75
C VAL A 470 22.89 4.45 35.91
N SER A 471 22.76 5.21 36.99
CA SER A 471 23.87 6.01 37.51
C SER A 471 24.06 5.69 38.98
N TYR A 472 25.29 5.67 39.46
CA TYR A 472 25.60 5.41 40.86
C TYR A 472 26.69 6.34 41.42
N SER A 473 26.69 6.52 42.73
CA SER A 473 27.64 7.36 43.47
C SER A 473 27.76 6.91 44.92
N ASN A 474 28.89 7.25 45.56
CA ASN A 474 29.05 7.19 47.02
C ASN A 474 28.62 8.49 47.73
N HIS A 475 28.08 9.45 46.98
CA HIS A 475 27.53 10.70 47.51
C HIS A 475 26.05 10.83 47.16
N TRP A 476 25.25 11.36 48.09
CA TRP A 476 23.80 11.52 47.97
C TRP A 476 23.30 12.30 46.74
N ALA A 477 24.16 13.09 46.09
CA ALA A 477 23.76 14.10 45.10
C ALA A 477 24.82 14.34 44.02
N TYR A 478 26.11 14.28 44.36
CA TYR A 478 27.20 14.55 43.40
C TYR A 478 27.89 13.26 42.94
N ASN A 479 28.76 13.36 41.94
CA ASN A 479 29.62 12.29 41.42
C ASN A 479 28.86 11.05 40.94
N TYR A 480 27.64 11.21 40.43
CA TYR A 480 26.91 10.13 39.77
C TYR A 480 27.59 9.75 38.46
N LEU A 481 28.11 8.52 38.39
CA LEU A 481 28.73 7.94 37.21
C LEU A 481 27.65 7.25 36.37
N PRO A 482 27.45 7.65 35.09
CA PRO A 482 26.49 7.02 34.20
C PRO A 482 27.07 5.72 33.62
N GLU A 483 26.31 4.63 33.70
CA GLU A 483 26.66 3.34 33.09
C GLU A 483 25.46 2.68 32.39
N GLU A 484 25.78 1.75 31.49
CA GLU A 484 24.84 0.79 30.89
C GLU A 484 25.30 -0.61 31.29
N VAL A 485 24.47 -1.34 32.04
CA VAL A 485 24.86 -2.61 32.67
C VAL A 485 23.88 -3.74 32.36
N PRO A 486 24.31 -5.02 32.36
CA PRO A 486 23.38 -6.13 32.21
C PRO A 486 22.38 -6.21 33.37
N PHE A 487 21.10 -6.42 33.06
CA PHE A 487 20.03 -6.56 34.07
C PHE A 487 20.32 -7.68 35.08
N GLU A 488 20.90 -8.78 34.59
CA GLU A 488 21.25 -9.96 35.37
C GLU A 488 22.44 -9.75 36.32
N ASN A 489 23.11 -8.61 36.23
CA ASN A 489 24.26 -8.23 37.07
C ASN A 489 23.93 -7.03 37.99
N LEU A 490 22.68 -6.57 38.03
CA LEU A 490 22.27 -5.43 38.87
C LEU A 490 22.41 -5.71 40.37
N GLU A 491 22.44 -6.96 40.80
CA GLU A 491 22.74 -7.37 42.17
C GLU A 491 24.10 -6.84 42.64
N ILE A 492 25.08 -6.72 41.73
CA ILE A 492 26.39 -6.15 42.06
C ILE A 492 26.22 -4.73 42.60
N LEU A 493 25.44 -3.90 41.92
CA LEU A 493 25.18 -2.51 42.33
C LEU A 493 24.38 -2.44 43.64
N ILE A 494 23.28 -3.18 43.75
CA ILE A 494 22.41 -3.10 44.93
C ILE A 494 23.02 -3.72 46.20
N GLN A 495 24.04 -4.56 46.06
CA GLN A 495 24.77 -5.17 47.18
C GLN A 495 26.03 -4.40 47.59
N HIS A 496 26.44 -3.34 46.89
CA HIS A 496 27.54 -2.50 47.35
C HIS A 496 27.11 -1.68 48.58
N ALA A 497 27.86 -1.72 49.69
CA ALA A 497 27.52 -0.91 50.86
C ALA A 497 27.70 0.60 50.59
N ASP A 498 26.82 1.43 51.17
CA ASP A 498 26.89 2.90 51.15
C ASP A 498 26.86 3.55 49.74
N TYR A 499 26.25 2.88 48.76
CA TYR A 499 26.05 3.43 47.42
C TYR A 499 24.63 4.01 47.25
N HIS A 500 24.55 4.99 46.37
CA HIS A 500 23.31 5.61 45.93
C HIS A 500 23.21 5.50 44.43
N TRP A 501 22.02 5.23 43.91
CA TRP A 501 21.84 5.04 42.48
C TRP A 501 20.52 5.60 41.98
N ALA A 502 20.40 5.75 40.66
CA ALA A 502 19.20 6.18 39.96
C ALA A 502 19.10 5.43 38.62
N ASN A 503 17.90 5.31 38.07
CA ASN A 503 17.62 4.72 36.76
C ASN A 503 17.68 5.74 35.60
N HIS A 504 18.35 6.87 35.82
CA HIS A 504 18.58 7.94 34.84
C HIS A 504 20.05 8.40 34.89
N HIS A 505 20.50 9.04 33.82
CA HIS A 505 21.80 9.73 33.76
C HIS A 505 21.67 11.20 34.12
N PHE A 506 22.76 11.81 34.59
CA PHE A 506 22.79 13.21 35.02
C PHE A 506 23.91 14.01 34.37
N LYS A 507 23.58 15.22 33.91
CA LYS A 507 24.55 16.19 33.41
C LYS A 507 25.52 16.59 34.53
N GLY A 508 26.82 16.44 34.27
CA GLY A 508 27.87 16.81 35.22
C GLY A 508 27.88 15.97 36.52
N GLY A 509 27.23 14.81 36.54
CA GLY A 509 27.20 13.92 37.71
C GLY A 509 26.45 14.48 38.92
N HIS A 510 25.61 15.50 38.75
CA HIS A 510 24.81 16.10 39.82
C HIS A 510 23.34 15.69 39.70
N ARG A 511 22.86 14.90 40.67
CA ARG A 511 21.47 14.46 40.79
C ARG A 511 20.58 15.61 41.25
N ALA A 512 20.09 16.35 40.27
CA ALA A 512 19.04 17.35 40.40
C ALA A 512 18.11 17.25 39.19
N GLU A 513 16.85 17.65 39.32
CA GLU A 513 15.84 17.47 38.27
C GLU A 513 16.21 18.19 36.98
N GLU A 514 16.80 19.39 37.08
CA GLU A 514 17.29 20.18 35.95
C GLU A 514 18.50 19.55 35.22
N ASN A 515 19.16 18.57 35.85
CA ASN A 515 20.33 17.88 35.30
C ASN A 515 20.00 16.48 34.78
N VAL A 516 18.77 15.99 34.92
CA VAL A 516 18.34 14.69 34.39
C VAL A 516 18.46 14.68 32.87
N LEU A 517 19.13 13.67 32.31
CA LEU A 517 19.10 13.37 30.89
C LEU A 517 17.90 12.47 30.59
N ALA A 518 17.11 12.82 29.57
CA ALA A 518 15.99 12.00 29.14
C ALA A 518 16.49 10.64 28.60
N GLY A 519 15.85 9.56 29.02
CA GLY A 519 16.26 8.20 28.64
C GLY A 519 16.27 7.25 29.83
N PHE A 520 15.36 6.29 29.84
CA PHE A 520 15.35 5.16 30.78
C PHE A 520 14.77 3.92 30.09
N ASN A 521 15.14 2.74 30.57
CA ASN A 521 14.66 1.44 30.06
C ASN A 521 14.33 0.45 31.19
N MET A 522 14.23 0.96 32.42
CA MET A 522 13.83 0.22 33.61
C MET A 522 13.07 1.15 34.55
N ILE A 523 11.98 0.63 35.12
CA ILE A 523 11.24 1.29 36.20
C ILE A 523 11.70 0.78 37.56
N VAL A 524 11.59 1.63 38.57
CA VAL A 524 11.94 1.31 39.95
C VAL A 524 10.85 1.84 40.86
N LEU A 525 10.39 1.01 41.78
CA LEU A 525 9.29 1.29 42.70
C LEU A 525 9.73 0.96 44.13
N ASP A 526 9.36 1.80 45.09
CA ASP A 526 9.52 1.54 46.53
C ASP A 526 8.21 0.95 47.07
N VAL A 527 8.30 -0.20 47.75
CA VAL A 527 7.18 -0.82 48.46
C VAL A 527 7.47 -0.69 49.95
N ASP A 528 6.73 0.19 50.62
CA ASP A 528 6.96 0.62 52.01
C ASP A 528 5.97 -0.03 53.01
N GLY A 529 5.51 -1.25 52.71
CA GLY A 529 4.50 -1.99 53.47
C GLY A 529 3.29 -2.35 52.61
N GLY A 530 2.25 -2.95 53.20
CA GLY A 530 0.99 -3.27 52.50
C GLY A 530 1.00 -4.52 51.61
N ALA A 531 2.15 -4.97 51.13
CA ALA A 531 2.32 -6.25 50.42
C ALA A 531 3.57 -7.00 50.90
N SER A 532 3.45 -8.33 51.03
CA SER A 532 4.62 -9.17 51.36
C SER A 532 5.49 -9.44 50.13
N LEU A 533 6.78 -9.74 50.34
CA LEU A 533 7.69 -10.13 49.25
C LEU A 533 7.16 -11.33 48.47
N ALA A 534 6.67 -12.36 49.18
CA ALA A 534 6.11 -13.55 48.56
C ALA A 534 4.87 -13.24 47.71
N GLN A 535 3.99 -12.36 48.19
CA GLN A 535 2.82 -11.92 47.44
C GLN A 535 3.21 -11.16 46.18
N ALA A 536 4.17 -10.22 46.28
CA ALA A 536 4.66 -9.47 45.12
C ALA A 536 5.31 -10.40 44.07
N HIS A 537 6.11 -11.38 44.52
CA HIS A 537 6.74 -12.36 43.63
C HIS A 537 5.72 -13.24 42.91
N ASP A 538 4.67 -13.72 43.59
CA ASP A 538 3.65 -14.55 42.93
C ASP A 538 2.75 -13.74 41.98
N LEU A 539 2.36 -12.52 42.36
CA LEU A 539 1.52 -11.65 41.52
C LEU A 539 2.24 -11.20 40.25
N LEU A 540 3.56 -10.97 40.33
CA LEU A 540 4.39 -10.50 39.22
C LEU A 540 5.22 -11.60 38.55
N LYS A 541 4.99 -12.88 38.86
CA LYS A 541 5.81 -14.00 38.35
C LYS A 541 5.89 -14.12 36.83
N GLU A 542 4.92 -13.56 36.12
CA GLU A 542 4.93 -13.52 34.65
C GLU A 542 5.86 -12.45 34.08
N PHE A 543 6.34 -11.51 34.89
CA PHE A 543 7.21 -10.42 34.48
C PHE A 543 8.64 -10.60 34.95
N LYS A 544 9.59 -10.15 34.15
CA LYS A 544 11.00 -10.06 34.53
C LYS A 544 11.16 -8.97 35.58
N PHE A 545 11.75 -9.29 36.72
CA PHE A 545 12.01 -8.30 37.76
C PHE A 545 13.18 -8.67 38.68
N LEU A 546 13.67 -7.67 39.41
CA LEU A 546 14.60 -7.80 40.53
C LEU A 546 13.96 -7.11 41.74
N THR A 547 13.99 -7.78 42.90
CA THR A 547 13.62 -7.16 44.17
C THR A 547 14.77 -7.22 45.17
N TYR A 548 14.86 -6.24 46.06
CA TYR A 548 15.77 -6.29 47.20
C TYR A 548 15.25 -5.51 48.40
N THR A 549 15.61 -5.96 49.60
CA THR A 549 15.12 -5.39 50.85
C THR A 549 15.80 -4.08 51.20
N THR A 550 15.07 -3.19 51.87
CA THR A 550 15.62 -1.91 52.37
C THR A 550 16.14 -2.05 53.80
N LYS A 551 16.85 -1.02 54.29
CA LYS A 551 17.33 -0.95 55.69
C LYS A 551 16.23 -1.12 56.74
N ARG A 552 14.99 -0.77 56.41
CA ARG A 552 13.83 -0.77 57.31
C ARG A 552 12.97 -2.05 57.19
N HIS A 553 13.43 -3.04 56.42
CA HIS A 553 12.74 -4.31 56.27
C HIS A 553 12.76 -5.13 57.57
N THR A 554 11.60 -5.68 57.95
CA THR A 554 11.45 -6.73 58.97
C THR A 554 10.54 -7.84 58.45
N ASP A 555 10.51 -8.97 59.15
CA ASP A 555 9.67 -10.11 58.78
C ASP A 555 8.16 -9.76 58.88
N GLU A 556 7.78 -8.87 59.80
CA GLU A 556 6.41 -8.38 59.98
C GLU A 556 6.04 -7.29 58.97
N GLU A 557 6.99 -6.41 58.62
CA GLU A 557 6.74 -5.27 57.73
C GLU A 557 7.74 -5.28 56.57
N ASN A 558 7.30 -5.90 55.48
CA ASN A 558 8.12 -6.10 54.30
C ASN A 558 8.30 -4.77 53.55
N ARG A 559 9.52 -4.23 53.60
CA ARG A 559 9.94 -3.08 52.80
C ARG A 559 11.00 -3.46 51.78
N PHE A 560 10.73 -3.22 50.50
CA PHE A 560 11.60 -3.64 49.41
C PHE A 560 11.44 -2.76 48.18
N ARG A 561 12.42 -2.81 47.29
CA ARG A 561 12.34 -2.16 45.98
C ARG A 561 12.11 -3.17 44.90
N LEU A 562 11.32 -2.78 43.90
CA LEU A 562 10.99 -3.56 42.72
C LEU A 562 11.57 -2.86 41.48
N MET A 563 12.37 -3.59 40.71
CA MET A 563 13.01 -3.12 39.49
C MET A 563 12.51 -3.98 38.33
N MET A 564 11.92 -3.36 37.30
CA MET A 564 11.37 -4.06 36.14
C MET A 564 11.91 -3.43 34.85
N PRO A 565 12.58 -4.20 33.97
CA PRO A 565 12.94 -3.71 32.65
C PRO A 565 11.67 -3.53 31.81
N ILE A 566 11.67 -2.53 30.94
CA ILE A 566 10.54 -2.20 30.06
C ILE A 566 10.91 -2.49 28.61
N ASN A 567 9.93 -2.72 27.74
CA ASN A 567 10.17 -3.16 26.36
C ASN A 567 10.88 -2.13 25.46
N TYR A 568 10.84 -0.84 25.81
CA TYR A 568 11.47 0.23 25.05
C TYR A 568 12.29 1.17 25.93
N ARG A 569 13.35 1.76 25.36
CA ARG A 569 14.00 2.96 25.91
C ARG A 569 13.09 4.17 25.65
N LEU A 570 12.64 4.82 26.71
CA LEU A 570 11.73 5.96 26.64
C LEU A 570 12.45 7.26 27.01
N GLU A 571 12.15 8.33 26.27
CA GLU A 571 12.66 9.68 26.52
C GLU A 571 11.50 10.58 26.93
N LEU A 572 11.18 10.56 28.23
CA LEU A 572 10.08 11.33 28.80
C LEU A 572 10.61 12.57 29.54
N ASP A 573 9.90 13.69 29.39
CA ASP A 573 10.10 14.87 30.22
C ASP A 573 9.61 14.64 31.67
N ALA A 574 9.71 15.66 32.53
CA ALA A 574 9.36 15.53 33.94
C ALA A 574 7.86 15.21 34.15
N ASP A 575 6.98 15.89 33.42
CA ASP A 575 5.53 15.73 33.55
C ASP A 575 5.08 14.40 32.93
N GLU A 576 5.63 14.05 31.77
CA GLU A 576 5.37 12.78 31.10
C GLU A 576 5.87 11.60 31.93
N TYR A 577 7.07 11.66 32.51
CA TYR A 577 7.57 10.59 33.38
C TYR A 577 6.71 10.44 34.64
N LYS A 578 6.27 11.55 35.23
CA LYS A 578 5.41 11.53 36.40
C LYS A 578 4.08 10.86 36.10
N GLU A 579 3.43 11.25 35.01
CA GLU A 579 2.18 10.64 34.56
C GLU A 579 2.36 9.16 34.21
N PHE A 580 3.44 8.82 33.50
CA PHE A 580 3.80 7.44 33.16
C PHE A 580 3.92 6.56 34.40
N MET A 581 4.71 6.99 35.38
CA MET A 581 4.91 6.24 36.62
C MET A 581 3.63 6.14 37.44
N ASN A 582 2.82 7.20 37.51
CA ASN A 582 1.52 7.16 38.20
C ASN A 582 0.57 6.14 37.55
N ASN A 583 0.57 6.03 36.21
CA ASN A 583 -0.23 5.01 35.52
C ASN A 583 0.24 3.59 35.87
N ILE A 584 1.55 3.38 36.01
CA ILE A 584 2.13 2.09 36.45
C ILE A 584 1.75 1.79 37.91
N MET A 585 1.87 2.76 38.82
CA MET A 585 1.47 2.59 40.21
C MET A 585 -0.01 2.26 40.35
N ALA A 586 -0.87 2.89 39.54
CA ALA A 586 -2.30 2.61 39.50
C ALA A 586 -2.64 1.25 38.87
N TRP A 587 -1.74 0.69 38.05
CA TRP A 587 -1.87 -0.64 37.46
C TRP A 587 -1.42 -1.75 38.41
N LEU A 588 -0.47 -1.47 39.32
CA LEU A 588 0.06 -2.48 40.23
C LEU A 588 -0.99 -2.96 41.24
N PRO A 589 -0.93 -4.25 41.66
CA PRO A 589 -1.92 -4.83 42.57
C PRO A 589 -1.71 -4.46 44.05
N PHE A 590 -0.76 -3.58 44.37
CA PHE A 590 -0.44 -3.14 45.72
C PHE A 590 0.00 -1.68 45.73
N GLU A 591 0.00 -1.06 46.91
CA GLU A 591 0.41 0.33 47.08
C GLU A 591 1.94 0.47 47.00
N THR A 592 2.39 1.61 46.48
CA THR A 592 3.82 1.95 46.30
C THR A 592 4.04 3.41 46.69
N ASP A 593 5.28 3.78 47.03
CA ASP A 593 5.64 5.17 47.31
C ASP A 593 5.48 6.05 46.06
N GLU A 594 4.58 7.02 46.12
CA GLU A 594 4.28 7.96 45.03
C GLU A 594 5.52 8.72 44.55
N SER A 595 6.53 8.91 45.39
CA SER A 595 7.73 9.67 45.01
C SER A 595 8.64 8.93 44.01
N ALA A 596 8.34 7.67 43.68
CA ALA A 596 8.97 6.96 42.56
C ALA A 596 8.66 7.60 41.19
N ASN A 597 7.69 8.53 41.12
CA ASN A 597 7.34 9.28 39.91
C ASN A 597 8.28 10.46 39.58
N GLN A 598 9.41 10.59 40.29
CA GLN A 598 10.43 11.61 40.05
C GLN A 598 11.62 11.02 39.28
N ARG A 599 12.04 11.64 38.18
CA ARG A 599 13.19 11.14 37.38
C ARG A 599 14.50 11.17 38.16
N SER A 600 14.65 12.15 39.04
CA SER A 600 15.81 12.34 39.92
C SER A 600 15.74 11.54 41.24
N LYS A 601 14.77 10.62 41.41
CA LYS A 601 14.63 9.80 42.63
C LYS A 601 15.90 9.00 42.89
N LYS A 602 16.32 9.03 44.16
CA LYS A 602 17.50 8.32 44.66
C LYS A 602 17.11 7.00 45.28
N TRP A 603 17.82 5.95 44.90
CA TRP A 603 17.75 4.61 45.48
C TRP A 603 19.03 4.30 46.25
N GLU A 604 18.94 3.47 47.29
CA GLU A 604 20.08 3.14 48.17
C GLU A 604 20.43 1.67 48.04
N SER A 605 21.67 1.33 47.76
CA SER A 605 22.06 -0.07 47.84
C SER A 605 21.93 -0.58 49.29
N PHE A 606 21.61 -1.86 49.44
CA PHE A 606 21.54 -2.49 50.75
C PHE A 606 21.90 -3.97 50.66
N PRO A 607 23.05 -4.39 51.23
CA PRO A 607 23.55 -5.75 51.12
C PRO A 607 22.80 -6.73 52.03
N ARG A 608 21.56 -7.06 51.65
CA ARG A 608 20.76 -8.12 52.30
C ARG A 608 20.13 -9.02 51.23
N SER A 609 18.87 -9.41 51.41
CA SER A 609 18.15 -10.30 50.51
C SER A 609 17.77 -9.59 49.22
N PHE A 610 17.99 -10.30 48.11
CA PHE A 610 17.50 -9.94 46.79
C PHE A 610 16.90 -11.18 46.12
N HIS A 611 16.06 -10.98 45.11
CA HIS A 611 15.46 -12.05 44.33
C HIS A 611 15.26 -11.61 42.88
N TYR A 612 15.69 -12.47 41.96
CA TYR A 612 15.47 -12.33 40.53
C TYR A 612 14.34 -13.23 40.04
N ASN A 613 13.49 -12.68 39.19
CA ASN A 613 12.68 -13.45 38.25
C ASN A 613 13.17 -13.20 36.83
N LEU A 614 14.03 -14.08 36.30
CA LEU A 614 14.58 -13.94 34.95
C LEU A 614 13.73 -14.64 33.89
N GLU A 615 12.80 -15.52 34.27
CA GLU A 615 11.99 -16.28 33.31
C GLU A 615 10.74 -15.54 32.83
N GLY A 616 10.37 -14.45 33.50
CA GLY A 616 9.23 -13.63 33.10
C GLY A 616 9.49 -12.78 31.85
N GLU A 617 8.39 -12.27 31.27
CA GLU A 617 8.40 -11.37 30.12
C GLU A 617 8.80 -9.94 30.51
N ILE A 618 9.41 -9.21 29.57
CA ILE A 618 9.69 -7.78 29.78
C ILE A 618 8.36 -7.01 29.85
N LEU A 619 8.26 -6.04 30.75
CA LEU A 619 7.03 -5.26 30.92
C LEU A 619 6.70 -4.46 29.65
N ASP A 620 5.53 -4.72 29.05
CA ASP A 620 4.99 -3.88 27.97
C ASP A 620 4.40 -2.59 28.55
N VAL A 621 5.01 -1.45 28.24
CA VAL A 621 4.62 -0.16 28.79
C VAL A 621 3.82 0.74 27.86
N LEU A 622 3.44 0.26 26.68
CA LEU A 622 2.74 1.09 25.67
C LEU A 622 1.43 1.72 26.20
N SER A 623 0.73 1.06 27.12
CA SER A 623 -0.50 1.58 27.73
C SER A 623 -0.24 2.68 28.77
N PHE A 624 0.99 2.84 29.23
CA PHE A 624 1.35 3.80 30.27
C PHE A 624 1.98 5.07 29.70
N ILE A 625 2.41 5.06 28.44
CA ILE A 625 3.01 6.21 27.75
C ILE A 625 1.95 7.32 27.59
N PRO A 626 2.13 8.49 28.22
CA PRO A 626 1.21 9.62 28.16
C PRO A 626 0.88 10.06 26.73
N LYS A 627 -0.27 10.73 26.57
CA LYS A 627 -0.68 11.35 25.29
C LYS A 627 -0.82 10.35 24.13
N THR A 628 -1.00 9.06 24.43
CA THR A 628 -1.26 8.01 23.43
C THR A 628 -2.70 7.51 23.57
N SER A 629 -3.27 7.00 22.47
CA SER A 629 -4.62 6.44 22.48
C SER A 629 -4.77 5.24 23.41
N ARG A 630 -3.71 4.44 23.61
CA ARG A 630 -3.71 3.34 24.58
C ARG A 630 -3.74 3.84 26.02
N ASN A 631 -3.05 4.95 26.31
CA ASN A 631 -3.09 5.54 27.64
C ASN A 631 -4.44 6.15 27.98
N GLU A 632 -5.09 6.81 27.02
CA GLU A 632 -6.47 7.28 27.19
C GLU A 632 -7.43 6.11 27.47
N ALA A 633 -7.28 5.01 26.73
CA ALA A 633 -8.08 3.80 26.94
C ALA A 633 -7.81 3.17 28.32
N PHE A 634 -6.54 3.09 28.74
CA PHE A 634 -6.15 2.60 30.07
C PHE A 634 -6.77 3.45 31.17
N LYS A 635 -6.64 4.78 31.10
CA LYS A 635 -7.22 5.70 32.09
C LYS A 635 -8.73 5.58 32.17
N LYS A 636 -9.41 5.48 31.02
CA LYS A 636 -10.87 5.29 30.97
C LYS A 636 -11.28 3.97 31.64
N SER A 637 -10.62 2.87 31.30
CA SER A 637 -10.87 1.58 31.93
C SER A 637 -10.61 1.61 33.45
N ASN A 638 -9.59 2.35 33.89
CA ASN A 638 -9.27 2.47 35.31
C ASN A 638 -10.27 3.37 36.06
N GLN A 639 -10.80 4.41 35.41
CA GLN A 639 -11.90 5.23 35.93
C GLN A 639 -13.19 4.43 36.10
N ASP A 640 -13.53 3.58 35.12
CA ASP A 640 -14.70 2.70 35.18
C ASP A 640 -14.62 1.71 36.36
N LEU A 641 -13.39 1.38 36.79
CA LEU A 641 -13.09 0.51 37.94
C LEU A 641 -12.71 1.28 39.22
N GLY A 642 -12.99 2.58 39.29
CA GLY A 642 -12.53 3.46 40.37
C GLY A 642 -13.07 3.11 41.78
N SER A 643 -14.14 2.33 41.87
CA SER A 643 -14.72 1.84 43.14
C SER A 643 -14.01 0.60 43.72
N LEU A 644 -13.06 0.03 42.97
CA LEU A 644 -12.25 -1.12 43.37
C LEU A 644 -10.92 -0.67 43.97
N ASP A 645 -10.38 -1.45 44.90
CA ASP A 645 -8.98 -1.31 45.34
C ASP A 645 -7.99 -1.84 44.28
N ASN A 646 -6.68 -1.57 44.45
CA ASN A 646 -5.66 -1.94 43.47
C ASN A 646 -5.61 -3.45 43.16
N LEU A 647 -5.82 -4.29 44.18
CA LEU A 647 -5.81 -5.75 44.02
C LEU A 647 -7.08 -6.22 43.28
N GLU A 648 -8.23 -5.67 43.65
CA GLU A 648 -9.50 -5.90 42.97
C GLU A 648 -9.44 -5.47 41.49
N ARG A 649 -8.85 -4.31 41.17
CA ARG A 649 -8.68 -3.84 39.77
C ARG A 649 -7.80 -4.76 38.96
N TRP A 650 -6.69 -5.23 39.54
CA TRP A 650 -5.78 -6.19 38.90
C TRP A 650 -6.49 -7.46 38.46
N PHE A 651 -7.29 -8.05 39.36
CA PHE A 651 -8.04 -9.26 39.03
C PHE A 651 -9.26 -8.98 38.15
N ALA A 652 -9.94 -7.84 38.30
CA ALA A 652 -11.07 -7.46 37.44
C ALA A 652 -10.64 -7.32 35.97
N GLY A 653 -9.51 -6.65 35.71
CA GLY A 653 -8.94 -6.53 34.37
C GLY A 653 -8.58 -7.89 33.75
N ARG A 654 -8.11 -8.85 34.56
CA ARG A 654 -7.81 -10.22 34.11
C ARG A 654 -9.06 -11.08 33.92
N ILE A 655 -10.11 -10.86 34.71
CA ILE A 655 -11.40 -11.57 34.60
C ILE A 655 -12.12 -11.21 33.30
N ALA A 656 -12.06 -9.95 32.87
CA ALA A 656 -12.64 -9.50 31.61
C ALA A 656 -12.03 -10.20 30.38
N ASN A 657 -10.78 -10.68 30.47
CA ASN A 657 -10.08 -11.40 29.42
C ASN A 657 -10.29 -12.94 29.46
N GLY A 658 -11.15 -13.45 30.35
CA GLY A 658 -11.48 -14.87 30.49
C GLY A 658 -10.89 -15.56 31.73
N ASN A 659 -11.19 -16.86 31.91
CA ASN A 659 -10.70 -17.69 33.02
C ASN A 659 -11.08 -17.21 34.43
N ARG A 660 -12.28 -16.67 34.51
CA ARG A 660 -12.86 -16.00 35.67
C ARG A 660 -12.79 -16.76 36.99
N ASN A 661 -13.19 -18.03 37.00
CA ASN A 661 -13.20 -18.85 38.22
C ASN A 661 -11.79 -18.97 38.80
N ASN A 662 -10.79 -19.23 37.95
CA ASN A 662 -9.40 -19.30 38.35
C ASN A 662 -8.84 -17.96 38.82
N GLN A 663 -9.23 -16.84 38.22
CA GLN A 663 -8.82 -15.52 38.71
C GLN A 663 -9.45 -15.20 40.07
N MET A 664 -10.70 -15.61 40.31
CA MET A 664 -11.36 -15.48 41.61
C MET A 664 -10.70 -16.37 42.68
N ILE A 665 -10.27 -17.59 42.31
CA ILE A 665 -9.46 -18.47 43.18
C ILE A 665 -8.16 -17.78 43.55
N LYS A 666 -7.43 -17.24 42.57
CA LYS A 666 -6.15 -16.54 42.81
C LYS A 666 -6.32 -15.32 43.70
N TYR A 667 -7.35 -14.51 43.47
CA TYR A 667 -7.70 -13.39 44.35
C TYR A 667 -7.94 -13.87 45.78
N ALA A 668 -8.78 -14.90 45.97
CA ALA A 668 -9.09 -15.45 47.28
C ALA A 668 -7.85 -16.00 47.99
N LEU A 669 -6.97 -16.73 47.28
CA LEU A 669 -5.72 -17.26 47.84
C LEU A 669 -4.73 -16.14 48.20
N CYS A 670 -4.71 -15.03 47.44
CA CYS A 670 -3.90 -13.87 47.76
C CYS A 670 -4.31 -13.25 49.12
N LEU A 671 -5.62 -13.19 49.41
CA LEU A 671 -6.11 -12.73 50.72
C LEU A 671 -5.73 -13.71 51.85
N VAL A 672 -5.76 -15.02 51.59
CA VAL A 672 -5.30 -16.04 52.56
C VAL A 672 -3.83 -15.88 52.88
N ASP A 673 -2.98 -15.76 51.85
CA ASP A 673 -1.53 -15.61 52.01
C ASP A 673 -1.18 -14.24 52.65
N ALA A 674 -2.07 -13.24 52.56
CA ALA A 674 -1.99 -11.97 53.31
C ALA A 674 -2.45 -12.08 54.78
N GLY A 675 -2.77 -13.29 55.27
CA GLY A 675 -3.08 -13.55 56.68
C GLY A 675 -4.52 -13.26 57.09
N TRP A 676 -5.45 -13.15 56.15
CA TRP A 676 -6.87 -12.91 56.46
C TRP A 676 -7.51 -14.16 57.07
N GLU A 677 -8.56 -13.97 57.86
CA GLU A 677 -9.38 -15.07 58.39
C GLU A 677 -10.35 -15.61 57.34
N LEU A 678 -10.68 -16.91 57.40
CA LEU A 678 -11.50 -17.59 56.39
C LEU A 678 -12.86 -16.90 56.13
N THR A 679 -13.50 -16.39 57.17
CA THR A 679 -14.76 -15.64 57.06
C THR A 679 -14.58 -14.30 56.37
N ALA A 680 -13.52 -13.56 56.70
CA ALA A 680 -13.19 -12.29 56.05
C ALA A 680 -12.84 -12.48 54.57
N VAL A 681 -12.11 -13.54 54.21
CA VAL A 681 -11.83 -13.90 52.80
C VAL A 681 -13.13 -14.17 52.06
N ARG A 682 -14.06 -14.94 52.65
CA ARG A 682 -15.35 -15.24 52.02
C ARG A 682 -16.17 -13.99 51.75
N ASP A 683 -16.29 -13.12 52.74
CA ASP A 683 -17.07 -11.89 52.65
C ASP A 683 -16.47 -10.93 51.61
N GLN A 684 -15.13 -10.83 51.57
CA GLN A 684 -14.42 -9.99 50.61
C GLN A 684 -14.51 -10.52 49.18
N VAL A 685 -14.44 -11.83 48.97
CA VAL A 685 -14.66 -12.47 47.66
C VAL A 685 -16.09 -12.24 47.17
N ALA A 686 -17.08 -12.37 48.06
CA ALA A 686 -18.48 -12.09 47.72
C ALA A 686 -18.72 -10.61 47.41
N ALA A 687 -18.08 -9.70 48.16
CA ALA A 687 -18.14 -8.27 47.93
C ALA A 687 -17.50 -7.88 46.59
N PHE A 688 -16.30 -8.37 46.29
CA PHE A 688 -15.62 -8.16 45.02
C PHE A 688 -16.44 -8.69 43.83
N ASN A 689 -16.99 -9.91 43.94
CA ASN A 689 -17.79 -10.51 42.88
C ASN A 689 -19.06 -9.71 42.53
N LYS A 690 -19.66 -9.02 43.50
CA LYS A 690 -20.83 -8.14 43.27
C LYS A 690 -20.47 -6.86 42.51
N LYS A 691 -19.20 -6.44 42.53
CA LYS A 691 -18.72 -5.25 41.82
C LYS A 691 -18.35 -5.55 40.36
N LEU A 692 -18.31 -6.82 39.95
CA LEU A 692 -18.03 -7.24 38.57
C LEU A 692 -19.32 -7.24 37.72
N SER A 693 -19.22 -6.76 36.48
CA SER A 693 -20.38 -6.63 35.55
C SER A 693 -20.98 -7.96 35.12
N ASP A 694 -20.15 -8.99 35.00
CA ASP A 694 -20.54 -10.38 34.89
C ASP A 694 -20.08 -11.02 36.20
N GLY A 695 -20.97 -11.56 37.05
CA GLY A 695 -20.79 -12.08 38.43
C GLY A 695 -20.82 -13.63 38.54
N LEU A 696 -19.97 -14.31 39.33
CA LEU A 696 -20.04 -15.77 39.51
C LEU A 696 -21.29 -16.03 40.35
N SER A 697 -21.99 -17.12 40.08
CA SER A 697 -23.09 -17.51 40.96
C SER A 697 -22.55 -17.81 42.36
N GLN A 698 -23.34 -17.51 43.40
CA GLN A 698 -22.95 -17.79 44.78
C GLN A 698 -22.65 -19.28 45.00
N GLN A 699 -23.43 -20.15 44.34
CA GLN A 699 -23.22 -21.59 44.36
C GLN A 699 -21.87 -21.99 43.76
N GLU A 700 -21.45 -21.35 42.67
CA GLU A 700 -20.15 -21.60 42.06
C GLU A 700 -18.99 -21.13 42.95
N ILE A 701 -19.10 -19.95 43.57
CA ILE A 701 -18.11 -19.45 44.53
C ILE A 701 -17.94 -20.44 45.70
N ASP A 702 -19.06 -20.86 46.30
CA ASP A 702 -19.02 -21.74 47.47
C ASP A 702 -18.52 -23.15 47.13
N SER A 703 -18.85 -23.68 45.94
CA SER A 703 -18.49 -25.05 45.53
C SER A 703 -17.11 -25.19 44.87
N THR A 704 -16.49 -24.10 44.42
CA THR A 704 -15.20 -24.13 43.72
C THR A 704 -14.14 -23.26 44.41
N VAL A 705 -14.38 -21.96 44.52
CA VAL A 705 -13.44 -20.98 45.08
C VAL A 705 -13.19 -21.28 46.57
N MET A 706 -14.26 -21.32 47.37
CA MET A 706 -14.15 -21.49 48.82
C MET A 706 -13.70 -22.90 49.22
N VAL A 707 -13.96 -23.94 48.41
CA VAL A 707 -13.41 -25.29 48.62
C VAL A 707 -11.89 -25.28 48.51
N THR A 708 -11.34 -24.53 47.55
CA THR A 708 -9.89 -24.42 47.35
C THR A 708 -9.25 -23.62 48.49
N VAL A 709 -9.89 -22.51 48.89
CA VAL A 709 -9.48 -21.70 50.05
C VAL A 709 -9.48 -22.55 51.33
N ALA A 710 -10.54 -23.30 51.62
CA ALA A 710 -10.63 -24.14 52.81
C ALA A 710 -9.53 -25.23 52.87
N LYS A 711 -9.19 -25.83 51.71
CA LYS A 711 -8.08 -26.80 51.61
C LYS A 711 -6.71 -26.17 51.91
N ARG A 712 -6.53 -24.87 51.64
CA ARG A 712 -5.30 -24.13 51.95
C ARG A 712 -5.13 -23.97 53.46
N TYR A 713 -6.17 -23.54 54.19
CA TYR A 713 -6.15 -23.46 55.66
C TYR A 713 -5.95 -24.83 56.35
N GLN A 714 -6.42 -25.93 55.74
CA GLN A 714 -6.19 -27.29 56.26
C GLN A 714 -4.74 -27.80 56.06
N LYS A 715 -3.94 -27.14 55.21
CA LYS A 715 -2.56 -27.53 54.88
C LYS A 715 -1.50 -26.66 55.58
N THR A 716 -1.89 -25.57 56.22
CA THR A 716 -1.01 -24.74 57.05
C THR A 716 -0.95 -25.38 58.45
N PRO A 717 0.25 -25.71 59.00
CA PRO A 717 0.37 -26.22 60.37
C PRO A 717 -0.12 -25.23 61.42
#